data_AF-A0A1V2I0W5-F1
#
_entry.id   AF-A0A1V2I0W5-F1
#
_cell.length_a   1.000
_cell.length_b   1.000
_cell.length_c   1.000
_cell.angle_alpha   90.00
_cell.angle_beta   90.00
_cell.angle_gamma   90.00
#
_symmetry.space_group_name_H-M   'P 1'
#
loop_
_entity.id
_entity.type
_entity.pdbx_description
1 polymer ?
#
loop_
_entity_poly.entity_id
_entity_poly.type
_entity_poly.pdbx_seq_one_letter_code
_entity_poly.pdbx_strand_id
1 'polypeptide(L)'
;MKAPFQGRLRGRLRGRRRLVAVAAVVVLVIVGALVAVVVPGSDDAIRTRSQFVAGTAENGSAVMLDTTSYQPRATPAPAILLAQGFGGSKDDLADAARSLAKRGYFVLAYSARGFGRSGGLVHLDAPKYEVADATKLITYLATLPQVLKDAPGDPRVGVAGSSYGGALGLLAAGDDKRIDTVAADITWNDLSQALFPNAVAADQAAPTASEPADGQPADGQPADADRPGVFKKQWAGVLFTSAAQRQPGECGRFAPDLCAAYQRAASTGQADAAILSLLRASSPAGVLDRIAAPTLLIQGERDSLFSLGQADANARGIAAHGTPVKEVWRTGGHDGTTSTDVLARNVDNWFAPTLLGRGQLDTSFEVGVPGSSISTQTGQTVPRILRADDNATSRRTARVTVAGPPQTIYAPAGGSPAAISTIPGLGDLLSNAATLSRSTGAISGSGSESGAGSGLAGLATIPGQVAAFVSEPLPAAMLVGGSSTIDLRVTARDTSDATLFASLVDLAPDGTPNLPNGLVAPIQLTGLQPGVARTVTVALPGVVTQIPAGHRVVVAIGTTDSAYQLPASPRSYVITMDSGTLRGDLTVATIDGHIGGSGLPWIWLVAGGAAMVLLLAGSLVSRLRHRRRRAVAADLAAVPVVIEGLVKEYGDGYRAVDGVTFRVERGQVVGLLGPNGAGKTTALRVLMGLIRPTAGTVRLFGELVEAGAPVLAKVGTFIEGPGLLPHLSGRDNLRLFWAATGRPPQDAHVDTALEIAGLGASVERRVKTYSQGMRQRLAIAQAMLGLPELLVLDEPTNGLDPPQIAEMREVLRRYATTGRTVVISSHLLAEVEQTCTHVVVMHKGRLVAAGSVEEIVGASRTQLAVADPEEAQHILAAAGMTSQIMPAQRSLEEVFLRMVGADQ
;
A
#
# COMPACT_ATOMS: atom_id res chain seq x y z
N MET A 1 -12.50 -78.34 0.58
CA MET A 1 -13.10 -77.74 -0.64
C MET A 1 -13.72 -76.38 -0.28
N LYS A 2 -13.32 -75.31 -0.99
CA LYS A 2 -13.85 -73.93 -1.09
C LYS A 2 -13.94 -73.05 0.19
N ALA A 3 -13.30 -71.87 0.09
CA ALA A 3 -13.17 -70.78 1.08
C ALA A 3 -14.44 -69.90 1.22
N PRO A 4 -14.49 -68.95 2.20
CA PRO A 4 -14.21 -67.55 1.83
C PRO A 4 -13.50 -66.68 2.90
N PHE A 5 -12.75 -65.68 2.40
CA PHE A 5 -11.99 -64.68 3.16
C PHE A 5 -12.52 -63.29 2.83
N GLN A 6 -13.51 -62.77 3.57
CA GLN A 6 -13.91 -61.36 3.52
C GLN A 6 -14.44 -60.91 4.89
N GLY A 7 -13.61 -60.26 5.69
CA GLY A 7 -14.06 -59.73 7.00
C GLY A 7 -13.19 -58.65 7.66
N ARG A 8 -12.03 -58.26 7.13
CA ARG A 8 -11.10 -57.37 7.87
C ARG A 8 -10.75 -56.02 7.25
N LEU A 9 -11.32 -55.61 6.11
CA LEU A 9 -10.99 -54.30 5.50
C LEU A 9 -11.96 -53.14 5.80
N ARG A 10 -13.15 -53.39 6.37
CA ARG A 10 -14.15 -52.33 6.61
C ARG A 10 -13.92 -51.47 7.87
N GLY A 11 -13.08 -51.92 8.82
CA GLY A 11 -12.79 -51.17 10.05
C GLY A 11 -11.75 -50.04 9.92
N ARG A 12 -10.74 -50.19 9.05
CA ARG A 12 -9.61 -49.25 8.95
C ARG A 12 -9.90 -47.95 8.19
N LEU A 13 -10.93 -47.93 7.34
CA LEU A 13 -11.30 -46.75 6.53
C LEU A 13 -12.15 -45.72 7.28
N ARG A 14 -12.90 -46.13 8.32
CA ARG A 14 -13.66 -45.20 9.18
C ARG A 14 -12.76 -44.44 10.17
N GLY A 15 -11.69 -45.07 10.66
CA GLY A 15 -10.72 -44.43 11.56
C GLY A 15 -9.94 -43.28 10.90
N ARG A 16 -9.50 -43.45 9.65
CA ARG A 16 -8.77 -42.39 8.90
C ARG A 16 -9.62 -41.16 8.58
N ARG A 17 -10.92 -41.32 8.31
CA ARG A 17 -11.83 -40.19 8.07
C ARG A 17 -12.08 -39.36 9.33
N ARG A 18 -12.18 -40.01 10.50
CA ARG A 18 -12.28 -39.31 11.79
C ARG A 18 -11.00 -38.58 12.16
N LEU A 19 -9.83 -39.17 11.90
CA LEU A 19 -8.54 -38.54 12.20
C LEU A 19 -8.29 -37.28 11.35
N VAL A 20 -8.68 -37.29 10.07
CA VAL A 20 -8.59 -36.12 9.19
C VAL A 20 -9.60 -35.03 9.58
N ALA A 21 -10.81 -35.41 9.99
CA ALA A 21 -11.80 -34.44 10.49
C ALA A 21 -11.36 -33.79 11.80
N VAL A 22 -10.79 -34.57 12.73
CA VAL A 22 -10.23 -34.06 13.99
C VAL A 22 -9.03 -33.15 13.72
N ALA A 23 -8.12 -33.53 12.81
CA ALA A 23 -7.00 -32.67 12.44
C ALA A 23 -7.45 -31.35 11.80
N ALA A 24 -8.49 -31.37 10.95
CA ALA A 24 -9.05 -30.15 10.36
C ALA A 24 -9.73 -29.25 11.41
N VAL A 25 -10.42 -29.83 12.39
CA VAL A 25 -11.01 -29.09 13.51
C VAL A 25 -9.93 -28.51 14.41
N VAL A 26 -8.86 -29.26 14.71
CA VAL A 26 -7.72 -28.75 15.49
C VAL A 26 -7.02 -27.62 14.77
N VAL A 27 -6.82 -27.71 13.45
CA VAL A 27 -6.27 -26.60 12.65
C VAL A 27 -7.21 -25.40 12.65
N LEU A 28 -8.53 -25.59 12.51
CA LEU A 28 -9.51 -24.50 12.60
C LEU A 28 -9.58 -23.86 13.99
N VAL A 29 -9.37 -24.64 15.05
CA VAL A 29 -9.32 -24.14 16.44
C VAL A 29 -8.00 -23.40 16.69
N ILE A 30 -6.88 -23.89 16.16
CA ILE A 30 -5.58 -23.21 16.27
C ILE A 30 -5.59 -21.92 15.44
N VAL A 31 -6.13 -21.95 14.22
CA VAL A 31 -6.31 -20.75 13.37
C VAL A 31 -7.32 -19.80 14.02
N GLY A 32 -8.41 -20.31 14.59
CA GLY A 32 -9.38 -19.51 15.33
C GLY A 32 -8.79 -18.89 16.60
N ALA A 33 -7.92 -19.60 17.31
CA ALA A 33 -7.19 -19.09 18.47
C ALA A 33 -6.11 -18.07 18.09
N LEU A 34 -5.40 -18.28 16.97
CA LEU A 34 -4.45 -17.30 16.43
C LEU A 34 -5.16 -16.05 15.90
N VAL A 35 -6.33 -16.19 15.27
CA VAL A 35 -7.16 -15.06 14.83
C VAL A 35 -7.75 -14.34 16.04
N ALA A 36 -8.16 -15.05 17.10
CA ALA A 36 -8.64 -14.42 18.35
C ALA A 36 -7.53 -13.68 19.12
N VAL A 37 -6.26 -14.02 18.90
CA VAL A 37 -5.09 -13.26 19.42
C VAL A 37 -4.79 -12.01 18.57
N VAL A 38 -5.33 -11.91 17.35
CA VAL A 38 -5.08 -10.81 16.39
C VAL A 38 -6.31 -9.92 16.17
N VAL A 39 -7.50 -10.34 16.58
CA VAL A 39 -8.68 -9.48 16.63
C VAL A 39 -8.57 -8.59 17.88
N PRO A 40 -8.53 -7.25 17.76
CA PRO A 40 -8.62 -6.36 18.90
C PRO A 40 -9.87 -6.73 19.69
N GLY A 41 -9.70 -6.98 20.99
CA GLY A 41 -10.83 -7.23 21.89
C GLY A 41 -11.90 -6.17 21.69
N SER A 42 -13.16 -6.62 21.75
CA SER A 42 -14.37 -5.79 21.81
C SER A 42 -14.12 -4.46 22.51
N ASP A 43 -14.52 -3.34 21.89
CA ASP A 43 -14.45 -1.99 22.47
C ASP A 43 -15.02 -1.98 23.90
N ASP A 44 -14.15 -2.06 24.90
CA ASP A 44 -14.50 -1.76 26.27
C ASP A 44 -14.87 -0.28 26.31
N ALA A 45 -16.14 0.02 26.63
CA ALA A 45 -16.70 1.36 26.56
C ALA A 45 -15.99 2.32 27.55
N ILE A 46 -15.08 3.15 27.04
CA ILE A 46 -14.48 4.27 27.78
C ILE A 46 -15.57 5.27 28.15
N ARG A 47 -15.75 5.56 29.45
CA ARG A 47 -16.72 6.57 29.87
C ARG A 47 -16.13 7.95 29.64
N THR A 48 -16.85 8.77 28.87
CA THR A 48 -16.44 10.13 28.53
C THR A 48 -17.37 11.14 29.17
N ARG A 49 -16.84 12.19 29.81
CA ARG A 49 -17.64 13.29 30.38
C ARG A 49 -17.01 14.64 30.07
N SER A 50 -17.73 15.48 29.34
CA SER A 50 -17.35 16.87 29.06
C SER A 50 -17.96 17.82 30.08
N GLN A 51 -17.20 18.82 30.50
CA GLN A 51 -17.61 19.82 31.49
C GLN A 51 -16.67 21.03 31.45
N PHE A 52 -17.14 22.15 32.00
CA PHE A 52 -16.29 23.30 32.25
C PHE A 52 -15.68 23.23 33.64
N VAL A 53 -14.37 23.49 33.75
CA VAL A 53 -13.65 23.60 35.02
C VAL A 53 -13.17 25.04 35.18
N ALA A 54 -13.30 25.60 36.37
CA ALA A 54 -12.85 26.96 36.65
C ALA A 54 -11.30 27.02 36.70
N GLY A 55 -10.71 27.81 35.80
CA GLY A 55 -9.30 28.20 35.82
C GLY A 55 -9.05 29.42 36.71
N THR A 56 -7.93 30.09 36.51
CA THR A 56 -7.60 31.33 37.21
C THR A 56 -8.44 32.50 36.71
N ALA A 57 -8.52 33.54 37.53
CA ALA A 57 -9.33 34.71 37.22
C ALA A 57 -8.66 35.60 36.16
N GLU A 58 -9.46 36.11 35.23
CA GLU A 58 -9.09 37.16 34.29
C GLU A 58 -10.19 38.23 34.34
N ASN A 59 -9.81 39.50 34.50
CA ASN A 59 -10.75 40.60 34.69
C ASN A 59 -11.75 40.38 35.85
N GLY A 60 -11.29 39.78 36.95
CA GLY A 60 -12.06 39.60 38.17
C GLY A 60 -13.00 38.38 38.20
N SER A 61 -13.07 37.58 37.14
CA SER A 61 -13.88 36.34 37.09
C SER A 61 -13.05 35.13 36.66
N ALA A 62 -13.34 33.96 37.21
CA ALA A 62 -12.68 32.71 36.82
C ALA A 62 -12.93 32.39 35.34
N VAL A 63 -11.86 32.10 34.59
CA VAL A 63 -11.98 31.64 33.21
C VAL A 63 -12.49 30.20 33.19
N MET A 64 -13.58 29.93 32.47
CA MET A 64 -14.10 28.58 32.31
C MET A 64 -13.33 27.84 31.22
N LEU A 65 -12.66 26.75 31.60
CA LEU A 65 -11.88 25.88 30.70
C LEU A 65 -12.75 24.70 30.26
N ASP A 66 -12.86 24.49 28.95
CA ASP A 66 -13.58 23.36 28.37
C ASP A 66 -12.73 22.09 28.49
N THR A 67 -13.25 21.09 29.22
CA THR A 67 -12.55 19.84 29.52
C THR A 67 -13.38 18.62 29.12
N THR A 68 -12.69 17.53 28.80
CA THR A 68 -13.28 16.21 28.62
C THR A 68 -12.46 15.18 29.39
N SER A 69 -13.10 14.46 30.29
CA SER A 69 -12.52 13.33 31.01
C SER A 69 -12.81 12.01 30.30
N TYR A 70 -11.81 11.14 30.20
CA TYR A 70 -11.87 9.80 29.64
C TYR A 70 -11.46 8.81 30.73
N GLN A 71 -12.41 7.97 31.14
CA GLN A 71 -12.24 7.12 32.31
C GLN A 71 -11.92 5.69 31.89
N PRO A 72 -10.87 5.07 32.48
CA PRO A 72 -10.55 3.68 32.26
C PRO A 72 -11.59 2.78 32.94
N ARG A 73 -11.53 1.48 32.65
CA ARG A 73 -12.46 0.50 33.22
C ARG A 73 -12.33 0.37 34.75
N ALA A 74 -11.11 0.48 35.27
CA ALA A 74 -10.83 0.41 36.71
C ALA A 74 -10.44 1.79 37.23
N THR A 75 -11.13 2.24 38.27
CA THR A 75 -10.82 3.48 39.01
C THR A 75 -10.85 3.19 40.52
N PRO A 76 -10.09 3.91 41.37
CA PRO A 76 -9.24 5.05 41.04
C PRO A 76 -8.02 4.67 40.19
N ALA A 77 -7.61 5.57 39.29
CA ALA A 77 -6.50 5.37 38.36
C ALA A 77 -5.58 6.61 38.35
N PRO A 78 -4.28 6.47 38.06
CA PRO A 78 -3.41 7.63 37.87
C PRO A 78 -3.91 8.48 36.70
N ALA A 79 -3.73 9.79 36.80
CA ALA A 79 -4.25 10.75 35.84
C ALA A 79 -3.20 11.17 34.81
N ILE A 80 -3.68 11.56 33.63
CA ILE A 80 -2.91 12.30 32.63
C ILE A 80 -3.66 13.59 32.32
N LEU A 81 -3.02 14.73 32.56
CA LEU A 81 -3.47 16.02 32.02
C LEU A 81 -2.91 16.14 30.59
N LEU A 82 -3.80 16.18 29.61
CA LEU A 82 -3.42 16.24 28.20
C LEU A 82 -3.69 17.64 27.66
N ALA A 83 -2.62 18.38 27.34
CA ALA A 83 -2.65 19.77 26.88
C ALA A 83 -2.59 19.84 25.35
N GLN A 84 -3.38 20.74 24.75
CA GLN A 84 -3.49 20.85 23.30
C GLN A 84 -2.34 21.64 22.66
N GLY A 85 -2.03 21.34 21.39
CA GLY A 85 -1.12 22.16 20.58
C GLY A 85 -1.70 23.53 20.23
N PHE A 86 -0.85 24.46 19.77
CA PHE A 86 -1.27 25.83 19.47
C PHE A 86 -2.36 25.85 18.38
N GLY A 87 -3.42 26.64 18.57
CA GLY A 87 -4.56 26.73 17.63
C GLY A 87 -5.57 25.58 17.74
N GLY A 88 -5.18 24.46 18.34
CA GLY A 88 -6.02 23.29 18.56
C GLY A 88 -7.03 23.46 19.70
N SER A 89 -7.60 22.33 20.11
CA SER A 89 -8.60 22.19 21.16
C SER A 89 -8.53 20.80 21.79
N LYS A 90 -9.31 20.58 22.84
CA LYS A 90 -9.47 19.25 23.46
C LYS A 90 -9.97 18.18 22.48
N ASP A 91 -10.66 18.57 21.40
CA ASP A 91 -11.24 17.61 20.46
C ASP A 91 -10.16 16.97 19.59
N ASP A 92 -9.07 17.69 19.30
CA ASP A 92 -7.88 17.18 18.59
C ASP A 92 -7.14 16.11 19.41
N LEU A 93 -7.34 16.11 20.73
CA LEU A 93 -6.74 15.19 21.68
C LEU A 93 -7.56 13.92 21.92
N ALA A 94 -8.78 13.84 21.38
CA ALA A 94 -9.77 12.83 21.77
C ALA A 94 -9.30 11.39 21.50
N ASP A 95 -8.62 11.14 20.38
CA ASP A 95 -8.14 9.81 20.02
C ASP A 95 -6.97 9.38 20.90
N ALA A 96 -6.01 10.27 21.14
CA ALA A 96 -4.90 10.01 22.06
C ALA A 96 -5.42 9.76 23.48
N ALA A 97 -6.39 10.55 23.94
CA ALA A 97 -7.00 10.40 25.25
C ALA A 97 -7.75 9.07 25.41
N ARG A 98 -8.50 8.62 24.38
CA ARG A 98 -9.14 7.29 24.37
C ARG A 98 -8.10 6.16 24.38
N SER A 99 -7.04 6.30 23.59
CA SER A 99 -5.96 5.31 23.51
C SER A 99 -5.23 5.15 24.85
N LEU A 100 -4.97 6.27 25.55
CA LEU A 100 -4.43 6.28 26.92
C LEU A 100 -5.43 5.74 27.95
N ALA A 101 -6.72 6.09 27.87
CA ALA A 101 -7.72 5.55 28.78
C ALA A 101 -7.88 4.02 28.66
N LYS A 102 -7.77 3.48 27.44
CA LYS A 102 -7.72 2.03 27.20
C LYS A 102 -6.50 1.35 27.85
N ARG A 103 -5.43 2.10 28.16
CA ARG A 103 -4.20 1.61 28.82
C ARG A 103 -4.23 1.76 30.34
N GLY A 104 -5.33 2.26 30.91
CA GLY A 104 -5.54 2.31 32.36
C GLY A 104 -5.39 3.69 33.00
N TYR A 105 -5.21 4.76 32.21
CA TYR A 105 -5.11 6.12 32.75
C TYR A 105 -6.46 6.82 32.81
N PHE A 106 -6.69 7.63 33.85
CA PHE A 106 -7.72 8.67 33.81
C PHE A 106 -7.20 9.86 33.02
N VAL A 107 -7.78 10.17 31.86
CA VAL A 107 -7.27 11.27 31.03
C VAL A 107 -8.19 12.48 31.13
N LEU A 108 -7.64 13.65 31.45
CA LEU A 108 -8.32 14.93 31.36
C LEU A 108 -7.72 15.73 30.21
N ALA A 109 -8.38 15.73 29.06
CA ALA A 109 -8.05 16.60 27.95
C ALA A 109 -8.78 17.94 28.13
N TYR A 110 -8.12 19.06 27.80
CA TYR A 110 -8.75 20.37 27.89
C TYR A 110 -8.31 21.30 26.76
N SER A 111 -9.09 22.37 26.57
CA SER A 111 -8.66 23.51 25.75
C SER A 111 -8.19 24.59 26.72
N ALA A 112 -6.95 25.05 26.59
CA ALA A 112 -6.46 26.22 27.33
C ALA A 112 -7.32 27.47 27.03
N ARG A 113 -7.24 28.48 27.90
CA ARG A 113 -7.93 29.77 27.71
C ARG A 113 -7.69 30.34 26.32
N GLY A 114 -8.70 31.03 25.80
CA GLY A 114 -8.70 31.57 24.43
C GLY A 114 -8.91 30.54 23.32
N PHE A 115 -8.70 29.23 23.55
CA PHE A 115 -8.89 28.18 22.54
C PHE A 115 -10.23 27.43 22.69
N GLY A 116 -10.69 26.83 21.58
CA GLY A 116 -11.92 26.06 21.53
C GLY A 116 -13.11 26.82 22.12
N ARG A 117 -13.79 26.22 23.08
CA ARG A 117 -14.90 26.82 23.82
C ARG A 117 -14.49 27.43 25.16
N SER A 118 -13.20 27.38 25.51
CA SER A 118 -12.70 28.00 26.73
C SER A 118 -12.83 29.53 26.65
N GLY A 119 -13.08 30.13 27.80
CA GLY A 119 -13.10 31.59 27.96
C GLY A 119 -11.69 32.20 27.97
N GLY A 120 -11.61 33.49 28.27
CA GLY A 120 -10.35 34.22 28.47
C GLY A 120 -9.55 34.49 27.19
N LEU A 121 -8.37 35.09 27.37
CA LEU A 121 -7.41 35.43 26.32
C LEU A 121 -6.20 34.49 26.31
N VAL A 122 -5.50 34.40 25.18
CA VAL A 122 -4.26 33.64 25.02
C VAL A 122 -3.07 34.49 25.48
N HIS A 123 -2.33 34.00 26.48
CA HIS A 123 -1.11 34.64 27.01
C HIS A 123 0.16 33.82 26.75
N LEU A 124 0.08 32.82 25.86
CA LEU A 124 1.21 32.07 25.34
C LEU A 124 2.00 31.37 26.46
N ASP A 125 1.36 30.48 27.21
CA ASP A 125 1.94 29.76 28.37
C ASP A 125 2.53 30.66 29.46
N ALA A 126 2.00 31.88 29.63
CA ALA A 126 2.46 32.77 30.68
C ALA A 126 2.21 32.15 32.08
N PRO A 127 3.19 32.22 33.02
CA PRO A 127 3.09 31.60 34.34
C PRO A 127 1.83 31.98 35.13
N LYS A 128 1.38 33.25 35.03
CA LYS A 128 0.21 33.76 35.74
C LYS A 128 -1.13 33.28 35.18
N TYR A 129 -1.14 32.72 33.97
CA TYR A 129 -2.35 32.43 33.21
C TYR A 129 -2.44 30.93 32.91
N GLU A 130 -1.99 30.44 31.75
CA GLU A 130 -2.15 29.04 31.34
C GLU A 130 -1.40 28.05 32.24
N VAL A 131 -0.20 28.38 32.74
CA VAL A 131 0.53 27.50 33.68
C VAL A 131 -0.24 27.38 34.99
N ALA A 132 -0.72 28.51 35.54
CA ALA A 132 -1.56 28.51 36.73
C ALA A 132 -2.92 27.82 36.51
N ASP A 133 -3.47 27.84 35.29
CA ASP A 133 -4.64 27.04 34.92
C ASP A 133 -4.35 25.53 35.01
N ALA A 134 -3.18 25.09 34.53
CA ALA A 134 -2.77 23.69 34.65
C ALA A 134 -2.69 23.26 36.13
N THR A 135 -2.12 24.09 37.01
CA THR A 135 -2.13 23.88 38.47
C THR A 135 -3.55 23.78 39.04
N LYS A 136 -4.51 24.59 38.55
CA LYS A 136 -5.92 24.49 38.94
C LYS A 136 -6.57 23.20 38.46
N LEU A 137 -6.25 22.73 37.25
CA LEU A 137 -6.74 21.44 36.72
C LEU A 137 -6.16 20.25 37.50
N ILE A 138 -4.89 20.30 37.91
CA ILE A 138 -4.29 19.30 38.81
C ILE A 138 -5.01 19.30 40.17
N THR A 139 -5.28 20.48 40.73
CA THR A 139 -6.06 20.62 41.96
C THR A 139 -7.47 20.04 41.80
N TYR A 140 -8.10 20.25 40.64
CA TYR A 140 -9.38 19.66 40.30
C TYR A 140 -9.31 18.12 40.23
N LEU A 141 -8.29 17.54 39.59
CA LEU A 141 -8.06 16.09 39.56
C LEU A 141 -7.96 15.51 40.97
N ALA A 142 -7.31 16.21 41.90
CA ALA A 142 -7.21 15.80 43.30
C ALA A 142 -8.58 15.72 44.03
N THR A 143 -9.62 16.40 43.52
CA THR A 143 -10.98 16.32 44.09
C THR A 143 -11.74 15.09 43.63
N LEU A 144 -11.36 14.49 42.50
CA LEU A 144 -12.11 13.42 41.88
C LEU A 144 -11.87 12.08 42.60
N PRO A 145 -12.92 11.30 42.93
CA PRO A 145 -12.75 9.96 43.51
C PRO A 145 -12.24 8.93 42.48
N GLN A 146 -12.35 9.22 41.18
CA GLN A 146 -11.86 8.35 40.10
C GLN A 146 -10.34 8.45 39.89
N VAL A 147 -9.69 9.44 40.50
CA VAL A 147 -8.26 9.70 40.36
C VAL A 147 -7.53 9.14 41.58
N LEU A 148 -6.46 8.39 41.33
CA LEU A 148 -5.55 7.88 42.35
C LEU A 148 -4.75 9.05 42.95
N LYS A 149 -4.55 9.02 44.26
CA LYS A 149 -3.89 10.10 45.02
C LYS A 149 -2.80 9.49 45.88
N ASP A 150 -1.64 10.11 45.89
CA ASP A 150 -0.50 9.68 46.72
C ASP A 150 -0.58 10.29 48.12
N ALA A 151 -1.20 11.46 48.26
CA ALA A 151 -1.56 12.09 49.52
C ALA A 151 -2.87 12.91 49.40
N PRO A 152 -3.48 13.36 50.51
CA PRO A 152 -4.64 14.26 50.45
C PRO A 152 -4.32 15.54 49.67
N GLY A 153 -5.06 15.78 48.58
CA GLY A 153 -4.83 16.93 47.69
C GLY A 153 -3.72 16.76 46.64
N ASP A 154 -3.12 15.57 46.60
CA ASP A 154 -1.99 15.22 45.73
C ASP A 154 -2.37 14.06 44.80
N PRO A 155 -2.82 14.35 43.56
CA PRO A 155 -3.19 13.33 42.60
C PRO A 155 -1.94 12.74 41.95
N ARG A 156 -1.89 11.42 41.80
CA ARG A 156 -0.84 10.80 40.98
C ARG A 156 -1.08 11.16 39.51
N VAL A 157 -0.28 12.06 38.93
CA VAL A 157 -0.56 12.71 37.65
C VAL A 157 0.69 12.93 36.79
N GLY A 158 0.57 12.59 35.51
CA GLY A 158 1.51 13.02 34.47
C GLY A 158 0.92 14.13 33.59
N VAL A 159 1.78 14.95 32.99
CA VAL A 159 1.37 15.99 32.02
C VAL A 159 1.99 15.68 30.66
N ALA A 160 1.16 15.65 29.61
CA ALA A 160 1.61 15.40 28.26
C ALA A 160 1.02 16.40 27.26
N GLY A 161 1.78 16.71 26.22
CA GLY A 161 1.32 17.57 25.12
C GLY A 161 2.36 17.72 24.03
N SER A 162 1.91 18.24 22.88
CA SER A 162 2.76 18.56 21.73
C SER A 162 2.79 20.07 21.50
N SER A 163 3.91 20.60 21.00
CA SER A 163 4.09 22.02 20.68
C SER A 163 3.79 22.89 21.91
N TYR A 164 2.78 23.75 21.84
CA TYR A 164 2.25 24.53 22.96
C TYR A 164 2.00 23.70 24.22
N GLY A 165 1.24 22.62 24.12
CA GLY A 165 0.95 21.76 25.28
C GLY A 165 2.19 21.09 25.87
N GLY A 166 3.24 20.88 25.07
CA GLY A 166 4.52 20.34 25.54
C GLY A 166 5.28 21.33 26.42
N ALA A 167 5.35 22.60 26.00
CA ALA A 167 6.00 23.66 26.77
C ALA A 167 5.25 23.93 28.06
N LEU A 168 3.91 23.97 27.99
CA LEU A 168 3.06 24.05 29.16
C LEU A 168 3.36 22.93 30.17
N GLY A 169 3.54 21.70 29.70
CA GLY A 169 3.90 20.57 30.57
C GLY A 169 5.22 20.77 31.30
N LEU A 170 6.24 21.28 30.61
CA LEU A 170 7.55 21.60 31.21
C LEU A 170 7.44 22.76 32.21
N LEU A 171 6.75 23.85 31.84
CA LEU A 171 6.52 25.01 32.70
C LEU A 171 5.75 24.63 33.97
N ALA A 172 4.66 23.87 33.80
CA ALA A 172 3.85 23.40 34.91
C ALA A 172 4.64 22.48 35.85
N ALA A 173 5.52 21.61 35.34
CA ALA A 173 6.37 20.76 36.18
C ALA A 173 7.46 21.54 36.94
N GLY A 174 7.89 22.69 36.41
CA GLY A 174 8.75 23.63 37.14
C GLY A 174 8.03 24.28 38.33
N ASP A 175 6.74 24.56 38.17
CA ASP A 175 5.92 25.33 39.12
C ASP A 175 5.11 24.46 40.12
N ASP A 176 4.69 23.25 39.75
CA ASP A 176 3.86 22.34 40.57
C ASP A 176 4.55 20.98 40.78
N LYS A 177 5.01 20.74 42.02
CA LYS A 177 5.77 19.53 42.39
C LYS A 177 4.93 18.25 42.47
N ARG A 178 3.60 18.36 42.34
CA ARG A 178 2.70 17.20 42.31
C ARG A 178 2.70 16.47 40.96
N ILE A 179 3.36 17.01 39.95
CA ILE A 179 3.48 16.36 38.65
C ILE A 179 4.56 15.27 38.75
N ASP A 180 4.16 14.02 38.55
CA ASP A 180 5.05 12.86 38.69
C ASP A 180 5.92 12.60 37.46
N THR A 181 5.45 12.97 36.27
CA THR A 181 6.14 12.69 35.00
C THR A 181 5.65 13.60 33.88
N VAL A 182 6.53 13.95 32.94
CA VAL A 182 6.22 14.83 31.79
C VAL A 182 6.56 14.15 30.48
N ALA A 183 5.74 14.38 29.46
CA ALA A 183 6.04 14.03 28.07
C ALA A 183 5.75 15.23 27.16
N ALA A 184 6.79 15.84 26.63
CA ALA A 184 6.70 16.99 25.73
C ALA A 184 7.20 16.62 24.33
N ASP A 185 6.35 16.81 23.33
CA ASP A 185 6.64 16.53 21.92
C ASP A 185 6.72 17.85 21.13
N ILE A 186 7.69 17.97 20.22
CA ILE A 186 7.90 19.08 19.28
C ILE A 186 7.73 20.47 19.91
N THR A 187 8.45 20.76 21.00
CA THR A 187 8.26 21.99 21.79
C THR A 187 9.51 22.86 21.89
N TRP A 188 9.38 24.05 22.45
CA TRP A 188 10.50 24.98 22.63
C TRP A 188 11.17 24.86 24.00
N ASN A 189 12.39 25.36 24.06
CA ASN A 189 13.13 25.68 25.28
C ASN A 189 13.06 27.18 25.55
N ASP A 190 13.35 28.00 24.53
CA ASP A 190 13.30 29.46 24.58
C ASP A 190 12.54 29.99 23.36
N LEU A 191 11.37 30.58 23.62
CA LEU A 191 10.48 31.11 22.59
C LEU A 191 11.04 32.36 21.92
N SER A 192 11.90 33.12 22.61
CA SER A 192 12.62 34.24 22.03
C SER A 192 13.60 33.74 20.96
N GLN A 193 14.31 32.64 21.22
CA GLN A 193 15.19 32.00 20.23
C GLN A 193 14.41 31.21 19.17
N ALA A 194 13.17 30.78 19.44
CA ALA A 194 12.34 30.13 18.42
C ALA A 194 11.80 31.12 17.37
N LEU A 195 11.39 32.33 17.80
CA LEU A 195 10.82 33.37 16.93
C LEU A 195 11.84 34.38 16.41
N PHE A 196 12.93 34.60 17.15
CA PHE A 196 14.08 35.44 16.78
C PHE A 196 15.39 34.66 16.93
N PRO A 197 15.56 33.53 16.21
CA PRO A 197 16.76 32.70 16.32
C PRO A 197 18.03 33.48 15.97
N ASN A 198 19.05 33.34 16.80
CA ASN A 198 20.41 33.75 16.50
C ASN A 198 21.37 32.57 16.70
N ALA A 199 22.04 32.15 15.62
CA ALA A 199 22.93 31.00 15.61
C ALA A 199 24.35 31.32 16.09
N VAL A 200 24.65 32.56 16.46
CA VAL A 200 25.93 32.92 17.07
C VAL A 200 26.02 32.25 18.44
N ALA A 201 27.01 31.40 18.64
CA ALA A 201 27.23 30.75 19.92
C ALA A 201 27.58 31.81 20.98
N ALA A 202 26.99 31.68 22.17
CA ALA A 202 27.52 32.39 23.34
C ALA A 202 28.94 31.87 23.59
N ASP A 203 29.92 32.78 23.73
CA ASP A 203 31.31 32.42 24.02
C ASP A 203 31.34 31.39 25.17
N GLN A 204 31.65 30.13 24.84
CA GLN A 204 31.87 29.09 25.84
C GLN A 204 33.29 29.24 26.40
N ALA A 205 33.54 30.35 27.09
CA ALA A 205 34.72 30.52 27.93
C ALA A 205 34.27 30.55 29.40
N ALA A 206 34.94 29.72 30.20
CA ALA A 206 34.74 29.38 31.60
C ALA A 206 34.34 30.52 32.58
N PRO A 207 33.72 30.20 33.73
CA PRO A 207 33.35 31.18 34.75
C PRO A 207 34.62 31.70 35.44
N THR A 208 35.02 32.94 35.16
CA THR A 208 35.92 33.67 36.06
C THR A 208 35.08 34.55 36.96
N ALA A 209 34.94 34.10 38.20
CA ALA A 209 34.42 34.88 39.30
C ALA A 209 35.27 36.14 39.52
N SER A 210 34.59 37.29 39.50
CA SER A 210 34.90 38.42 40.38
C SER A 210 33.68 39.35 40.37
N GLU A 211 32.91 39.33 41.45
CA GLU A 211 31.92 40.37 41.75
C GLU A 211 32.60 41.75 41.76
N PRO A 212 32.04 42.77 41.09
CA PRO A 212 32.29 44.14 41.49
C PRO A 212 31.44 44.43 42.72
N ALA A 213 32.10 44.74 43.83
CA ALA A 213 31.47 45.49 44.90
C ALA A 213 31.00 46.85 44.34
N ASP A 214 29.87 47.32 44.86
CA ASP A 214 29.29 48.66 44.65
C ASP A 214 28.52 48.90 43.34
N GLY A 215 27.26 48.46 43.32
CA GLY A 215 26.09 49.34 43.12
C GLY A 215 25.93 50.22 41.87
N GLN A 216 26.80 50.15 40.86
CA GLN A 216 26.65 50.87 39.59
C GLN A 216 26.39 49.89 38.43
N PRO A 217 25.36 50.11 37.58
CA PRO A 217 25.21 49.32 36.38
C PRO A 217 26.36 49.66 35.43
N ALA A 218 27.21 48.67 35.15
CA ALA A 218 28.19 48.77 34.08
C ALA A 218 27.43 48.90 32.74
N ASP A 219 27.78 49.92 31.94
CA ASP A 219 27.38 50.03 30.53
C ASP A 219 28.06 48.90 29.72
N GLY A 220 27.62 47.67 29.93
CA GLY A 220 28.04 46.49 29.17
C GLY A 220 27.09 46.27 28.01
N GLN A 221 27.56 46.45 26.77
CA GLN A 221 26.86 45.96 25.60
C GLN A 221 26.61 44.44 25.78
N PRO A 222 25.35 43.95 25.66
CA PRO A 222 25.10 42.52 25.74
C PRO A 222 25.89 41.80 24.65
N ALA A 223 26.44 40.62 25.00
CA ALA A 223 27.08 39.72 24.07
C ALA A 223 26.12 39.41 22.90
N ASP A 224 26.63 39.20 21.69
CA ASP A 224 25.79 39.02 20.49
C ASP A 224 24.83 37.81 20.59
N ALA A 225 25.16 36.82 21.42
CA ALA A 225 24.28 35.68 21.71
C ALA A 225 23.02 36.04 22.52
N ASP A 226 23.05 37.14 23.29
CA ASP A 226 21.90 37.65 24.05
C ASP A 226 21.05 38.67 23.26
N ARG A 227 21.50 39.04 22.06
CA ARG A 227 20.79 39.97 21.16
C ARG A 227 19.70 39.25 20.34
N PRO A 228 18.59 39.93 20.05
CA PRO A 228 17.51 39.36 19.25
C PRO A 228 18.02 38.94 17.87
N GLY A 229 17.70 37.72 17.47
CA GLY A 229 18.02 37.18 16.16
C GLY A 229 17.05 37.61 15.06
N VAL A 230 17.02 36.85 13.97
CA VAL A 230 16.26 37.21 12.78
C VAL A 230 14.79 36.82 12.96
N PHE A 231 13.85 37.76 12.78
CA PHE A 231 12.42 37.49 12.95
C PHE A 231 11.89 36.44 11.96
N LYS A 232 11.33 35.34 12.47
CA LYS A 232 10.78 34.22 11.70
C LYS A 232 9.36 34.50 11.23
N LYS A 233 9.22 35.42 10.26
CA LYS A 233 7.93 35.99 9.82
C LYS A 233 6.88 34.97 9.37
N GLN A 234 7.28 33.88 8.69
CA GLN A 234 6.30 32.91 8.16
C GLN A 234 5.61 32.14 9.30
N TRP A 235 6.40 31.58 10.22
CA TRP A 235 5.87 30.86 11.37
C TRP A 235 5.11 31.77 12.34
N ALA A 236 5.61 32.99 12.57
CA ALA A 236 4.88 33.98 13.35
C ALA A 236 3.52 34.28 12.69
N GLY A 237 3.47 34.50 11.37
CA GLY A 237 2.21 34.67 10.65
C GLY A 237 1.23 33.51 10.85
N VAL A 238 1.69 32.25 10.77
CA VAL A 238 0.84 31.07 11.00
C VAL A 238 0.35 31.02 12.44
N LEU A 239 1.23 31.23 13.43
CA LEU A 239 0.88 31.23 14.85
C LEU A 239 -0.21 32.27 15.13
N PHE A 240 0.01 33.52 14.71
CA PHE A 240 -0.93 34.60 15.01
C PHE A 240 -2.24 34.52 14.22
N THR A 241 -2.23 34.01 12.99
CA THR A 241 -3.46 33.81 12.21
C THR A 241 -4.30 32.65 12.74
N SER A 242 -3.70 31.57 13.23
CA SER A 242 -4.43 30.41 13.76
C SER A 242 -5.30 30.73 14.99
N ALA A 243 -4.87 31.67 15.83
CA ALA A 243 -5.64 32.16 16.97
C ALA A 243 -6.61 33.30 16.60
N ALA A 244 -6.42 33.95 15.45
CA ALA A 244 -7.28 35.04 14.97
C ALA A 244 -8.60 34.55 14.33
N GLN A 245 -8.64 33.33 13.77
CA GLN A 245 -9.77 32.77 13.00
C GLN A 245 -11.10 32.61 13.76
N ARG A 246 -11.21 33.02 15.04
CA ARG A 246 -12.38 32.76 15.90
C ARG A 246 -13.08 34.01 16.47
N GLN A 247 -12.61 35.24 16.21
CA GLN A 247 -13.26 36.51 16.63
C GLN A 247 -12.89 37.70 15.71
N PRO A 248 -13.75 38.73 15.57
CA PRO A 248 -13.39 39.98 14.91
C PRO A 248 -12.39 40.80 15.75
N GLY A 249 -11.27 41.20 15.14
CA GLY A 249 -10.21 42.01 15.77
C GLY A 249 -8.83 41.71 15.16
N GLU A 250 -7.89 42.63 15.27
CA GLU A 250 -6.58 42.54 14.60
C GLU A 250 -5.71 41.36 15.07
N CYS A 251 -5.92 40.85 16.29
CA CYS A 251 -5.22 39.70 16.87
C CYS A 251 -6.16 38.65 17.48
N GLY A 252 -7.46 38.65 17.14
CA GLY A 252 -8.44 37.72 17.69
C GLY A 252 -8.45 37.62 19.22
N ARG A 253 -8.08 36.46 19.77
CA ARG A 253 -8.13 36.15 21.22
C ARG A 253 -6.80 36.30 21.96
N PHE A 254 -5.77 36.89 21.37
CA PHE A 254 -4.53 37.17 22.09
C PHE A 254 -4.71 38.26 23.15
N ALA A 255 -3.93 38.16 24.22
CA ALA A 255 -3.79 39.23 25.20
C ALA A 255 -3.27 40.52 24.53
N PRO A 256 -3.70 41.72 24.98
CA PRO A 256 -3.36 42.98 24.30
C PRO A 256 -1.86 43.27 24.21
N ASP A 257 -1.10 42.90 25.24
CA ASP A 257 0.36 43.05 25.30
C ASP A 257 1.06 42.13 24.29
N LEU A 258 0.62 40.87 24.19
CA LEU A 258 1.12 39.90 23.20
C LEU A 258 0.75 40.30 21.76
N CYS A 259 -0.46 40.80 21.55
CA CYS A 259 -0.87 41.36 20.25
C CYS A 259 0.02 42.55 19.85
N ALA A 260 0.22 43.51 20.76
CA ALA A 260 1.07 44.67 20.51
C ALA A 260 2.53 44.27 20.26
N ALA A 261 3.05 43.30 21.02
CA ALA A 261 4.38 42.73 20.82
C ALA A 261 4.55 42.13 19.41
N TYR A 262 3.58 41.32 18.97
CA TYR A 262 3.59 40.75 17.63
C TYR A 262 3.48 41.81 16.53
N GLN A 263 2.56 42.76 16.63
CA GLN A 263 2.40 43.80 15.62
C GLN A 263 3.68 44.62 15.45
N ARG A 264 4.38 44.95 16.55
CA ARG A 264 5.71 45.60 16.51
C ARG A 264 6.76 44.70 15.86
N ALA A 265 6.84 43.43 16.25
CA ALA A 265 7.77 42.46 15.65
C ALA A 265 7.53 42.29 14.14
N ALA A 266 6.27 42.13 13.73
CA ALA A 266 5.88 41.90 12.35
C ALA A 266 6.11 43.11 11.44
N SER A 267 5.93 44.32 11.97
CA SER A 267 6.15 45.57 11.22
C SER A 267 7.63 45.97 11.12
N THR A 268 8.42 45.71 12.16
CA THR A 268 9.82 46.15 12.23
C THR A 268 10.83 45.05 11.88
N GLY A 269 10.44 43.78 12.03
CA GLY A 269 11.35 42.64 11.97
C GLY A 269 12.32 42.53 13.16
N GLN A 270 12.15 43.36 14.20
CA GLN A 270 13.05 43.43 15.35
C GLN A 270 12.30 43.10 16.65
N ALA A 271 13.01 42.53 17.61
CA ALA A 271 12.52 42.33 18.97
C ALA A 271 13.14 43.38 19.91
N ASP A 272 12.31 44.17 20.56
CA ASP A 272 12.72 45.03 21.66
C ASP A 272 12.83 44.22 22.98
N ALA A 273 13.39 44.85 24.02
CA ALA A 273 13.56 44.20 25.33
C ALA A 273 12.22 43.74 25.95
N ALA A 274 11.12 44.42 25.67
CA ALA A 274 9.80 44.05 26.18
C ALA A 274 9.27 42.78 25.50
N ILE A 275 9.43 42.66 24.17
CA ILE A 275 9.09 41.46 23.41
C ILE A 275 9.92 40.27 23.92
N LEU A 276 11.24 40.44 24.07
CA LEU A 276 12.11 39.37 24.58
C LEU A 276 11.73 38.95 26.00
N SER A 277 11.43 39.91 26.88
CA SER A 277 10.99 39.60 28.24
C SER A 277 9.68 38.82 28.27
N LEU A 278 8.72 39.15 27.40
CA LEU A 278 7.45 38.45 27.29
C LEU A 278 7.66 37.00 26.84
N LEU A 279 8.45 36.78 25.77
CA LEU A 279 8.72 35.45 25.23
C LEU A 279 9.53 34.57 26.19
N ARG A 280 10.52 35.15 26.89
CA ARG A 280 11.33 34.43 27.90
C ARG A 280 10.51 34.06 29.14
N ALA A 281 9.55 34.88 29.54
CA ALA A 281 8.64 34.52 30.65
C ALA A 281 7.79 33.28 30.32
N SER A 282 7.52 33.05 29.03
CA SER A 282 6.78 31.91 28.48
C SER A 282 7.69 30.74 28.04
N SER A 283 8.91 30.65 28.56
CA SER A 283 9.93 29.71 28.09
C SER A 283 10.36 28.72 29.17
N PRO A 284 10.33 27.40 28.90
CA PRO A 284 10.83 26.38 29.82
C PRO A 284 12.27 26.60 30.31
N ALA A 285 13.11 27.27 29.52
CA ALA A 285 14.50 27.62 29.89
C ALA A 285 14.63 28.26 31.29
N GLY A 286 13.63 29.04 31.72
CA GLY A 286 13.63 29.69 33.04
C GLY A 286 13.22 28.80 34.22
N VAL A 287 12.86 27.53 33.97
CA VAL A 287 12.34 26.62 34.99
C VAL A 287 12.97 25.23 35.01
N LEU A 288 13.89 24.91 34.09
CA LEU A 288 14.45 23.56 33.94
C LEU A 288 15.09 23.03 35.22
N ASP A 289 15.73 23.92 35.99
CA ASP A 289 16.34 23.65 37.29
C ASP A 289 15.35 23.24 38.38
N ARG A 290 14.07 23.56 38.17
CA ARG A 290 12.97 23.22 39.07
C ARG A 290 12.21 21.97 38.61
N ILE A 291 12.46 21.42 37.42
CA ILE A 291 11.74 20.22 36.97
C ILE A 291 12.31 18.99 37.68
N ALA A 292 11.55 18.46 38.65
CA ALA A 292 11.89 17.21 39.35
C ALA A 292 11.26 15.96 38.72
N ALA A 293 10.24 16.16 37.88
CA ALA A 293 9.52 15.09 37.22
C ALA A 293 10.38 14.46 36.10
N PRO A 294 10.57 13.12 36.05
CA PRO A 294 11.14 12.45 34.90
C PRO A 294 10.48 12.93 33.60
N THR A 295 11.29 13.36 32.63
CA THR A 295 10.80 14.01 31.42
C THR A 295 11.15 13.23 30.14
N LEU A 296 10.16 12.98 29.30
CA LEU A 296 10.33 12.54 27.92
C LEU A 296 10.25 13.75 26.98
N LEU A 297 11.25 13.90 26.14
CA LEU A 297 11.34 14.90 25.08
C LEU A 297 11.33 14.20 23.73
N ILE A 298 10.37 14.53 22.86
CA ILE A 298 10.30 14.00 21.50
C ILE A 298 10.44 15.18 20.54
N GLN A 299 11.32 15.09 19.54
CA GLN A 299 11.54 16.20 18.60
C GLN A 299 11.61 15.71 17.14
N GLY A 300 11.06 16.51 16.23
CA GLY A 300 11.11 16.25 14.79
C GLY A 300 12.42 16.73 14.17
N GLU A 301 13.10 15.88 13.41
CA GLU A 301 14.35 16.20 12.70
C GLU A 301 14.23 17.31 11.66
N ARG A 302 13.03 17.56 11.13
CA ARG A 302 12.70 18.62 10.15
C ARG A 302 11.93 19.78 10.77
N ASP A 303 11.83 19.83 12.09
CA ASP A 303 11.12 20.92 12.75
C ASP A 303 11.91 22.23 12.61
N SER A 304 11.43 23.13 11.75
CA SER A 304 12.02 24.44 11.52
C SER A 304 11.48 25.51 12.46
N LEU A 305 10.40 25.24 13.21
CA LEU A 305 9.89 26.15 14.23
C LEU A 305 10.70 25.97 15.52
N PHE A 306 10.71 24.74 16.04
CA PHE A 306 11.45 24.32 17.23
C PHE A 306 12.47 23.27 16.82
N SER A 307 13.71 23.70 16.56
CA SER A 307 14.75 22.82 16.06
C SER A 307 15.17 21.76 17.08
N LEU A 308 15.92 20.75 16.64
CA LEU A 308 16.57 19.77 17.52
C LEU A 308 17.36 20.42 18.67
N GLY A 309 17.89 21.63 18.45
CA GLY A 309 18.61 22.38 19.49
C GLY A 309 17.74 22.80 20.68
N GLN A 310 16.44 23.01 20.48
CA GLN A 310 15.50 23.35 21.55
C GLN A 310 15.25 22.14 22.47
N ALA A 311 15.01 20.97 21.89
CA ALA A 311 14.86 19.73 22.66
C ALA A 311 16.14 19.36 23.41
N ASP A 312 17.30 19.47 22.76
CA ASP A 312 18.62 19.25 23.37
C ASP A 312 18.90 20.22 24.53
N ALA A 313 18.53 21.51 24.38
CA ALA A 313 18.67 22.49 25.45
C ALA A 313 17.77 22.16 26.66
N ASN A 314 16.52 21.75 26.43
CA ASN A 314 15.65 21.24 27.49
C ASN A 314 16.26 20.00 28.16
N ALA A 315 16.73 19.04 27.37
CA ALA A 315 17.29 17.78 27.88
C ALA A 315 18.51 18.02 28.76
N ARG A 316 19.49 18.80 28.27
CA ARG A 316 20.69 19.16 29.04
C ARG A 316 20.37 19.95 30.29
N GLY A 317 19.47 20.93 30.20
CA GLY A 317 19.11 21.76 31.34
C GLY A 317 18.41 20.97 32.44
N ILE A 318 17.49 20.06 32.11
CA ILE A 318 16.80 19.22 33.10
C ILE A 318 17.77 18.18 33.68
N ALA A 319 18.55 17.50 32.83
CA ALA A 319 19.49 16.47 33.26
C ALA A 319 20.63 17.02 34.13
N ALA A 320 21.03 18.28 33.93
CA ALA A 320 22.06 18.95 34.76
C ALA A 320 21.70 18.98 36.26
N HIS A 321 20.42 18.83 36.62
CA HIS A 321 19.95 18.79 38.00
C HIS A 321 19.63 17.37 38.50
N GLY A 322 20.06 16.34 37.77
CA GLY A 322 19.91 14.94 38.17
C GLY A 322 18.53 14.33 37.88
N THR A 323 17.63 15.06 37.23
CA THR A 323 16.32 14.57 36.82
C THR A 323 16.45 13.62 35.61
N PRO A 324 15.84 12.42 35.64
CA PRO A 324 15.86 11.50 34.50
C PRO A 324 15.21 12.12 33.26
N VAL A 325 15.93 12.10 32.14
CA VAL A 325 15.43 12.57 30.84
C VAL A 325 15.58 11.47 29.80
N LYS A 326 14.55 11.28 28.97
CA LYS A 326 14.64 10.56 27.70
C LYS A 326 14.47 11.54 26.55
N GLU A 327 15.36 11.49 25.56
CA GLU A 327 15.22 12.28 24.34
C GLU A 327 15.08 11.36 23.12
N VAL A 328 14.08 11.65 22.28
CA VAL A 328 13.75 10.89 21.07
C VAL A 328 13.68 11.84 19.88
N TRP A 329 14.61 11.69 18.94
CA TRP A 329 14.58 12.38 17.66
C TRP A 329 13.94 11.49 16.61
N ARG A 330 12.86 11.98 16.00
CA ARG A 330 12.08 11.25 15.00
C ARG A 330 12.09 11.97 13.67
N THR A 331 11.99 11.19 12.60
CA THR A 331 11.76 11.74 11.26
C THR A 331 10.43 12.48 11.21
N GLY A 332 10.42 13.67 10.59
CA GLY A 332 9.22 14.51 10.43
C GLY A 332 9.48 15.96 10.85
N GLY A 333 8.56 16.85 10.48
CA GLY A 333 8.59 18.28 10.85
C GLY A 333 7.63 18.65 11.98
N HIS A 334 7.43 19.95 12.20
CA HIS A 334 6.47 20.49 13.17
C HIS A 334 5.01 20.15 12.82
N ASP A 335 4.75 20.04 11.52
CA ASP A 335 3.50 19.66 10.85
C ASP A 335 3.44 18.16 10.50
N GLY A 336 4.47 17.39 10.87
CA GLY A 336 4.55 15.97 10.62
C GLY A 336 3.45 15.22 11.35
N THR A 337 2.60 14.49 10.60
CA THR A 337 1.47 13.70 11.07
C THR A 337 1.95 12.50 11.91
N THR A 338 2.33 12.75 13.16
CA THR A 338 2.46 11.66 14.12
C THR A 338 1.06 11.14 14.40
N SER A 339 0.79 9.88 14.01
CA SER A 339 -0.46 9.22 14.37
C SER A 339 -0.68 9.35 15.87
N THR A 340 -1.90 9.74 16.27
CA THR A 340 -2.32 9.88 17.67
C THR A 340 -2.01 8.64 18.51
N ASP A 341 -2.05 7.46 17.91
CA ASP A 341 -1.68 6.20 18.54
C ASP A 341 -0.17 6.02 18.78
N VAL A 342 0.68 6.59 17.92
CA VAL A 342 2.14 6.60 18.15
C VAL A 342 2.47 7.49 19.35
N LEU A 343 1.86 8.69 19.41
CA LEU A 343 2.03 9.60 20.54
C LEU A 343 1.55 8.96 21.85
N ALA A 344 0.34 8.39 21.87
CA ALA A 344 -0.21 7.70 23.04
C ALA A 344 0.65 6.51 23.49
N ARG A 345 1.25 5.76 22.56
CA ARG A 345 2.21 4.69 22.88
C ARG A 345 3.48 5.22 23.53
N ASN A 346 4.06 6.30 23.00
CA ASN A 346 5.27 6.89 23.57
C ASN A 346 5.02 7.41 24.99
N VAL A 347 3.89 8.10 25.20
CA VAL A 347 3.46 8.56 26.53
C VAL A 347 3.26 7.38 27.47
N ASP A 348 2.53 6.32 27.06
CA ASP A 348 2.34 5.13 27.92
C ASP A 348 3.66 4.42 28.25
N ASN A 349 4.55 4.23 27.28
CA ASN A 349 5.84 3.57 27.52
C ASN A 349 6.69 4.34 28.54
N TRP A 350 6.60 5.67 28.56
CA TRP A 350 7.32 6.51 29.51
C TRP A 350 6.61 6.66 30.86
N PHE A 351 5.28 6.79 30.87
CA PHE A 351 4.51 7.03 32.09
C PHE A 351 4.23 5.74 32.87
N ALA A 352 4.14 4.59 32.22
CA ALA A 352 3.77 3.34 32.88
C ALA A 352 4.70 2.94 34.04
N PRO A 353 6.04 3.11 33.96
CA PRO A 353 6.93 2.85 35.09
C PRO A 353 6.61 3.72 36.31
N THR A 354 6.38 5.02 36.10
CA THR A 354 6.16 6.00 37.19
C THR A 354 4.74 5.96 37.72
N LEU A 355 3.74 6.03 36.84
CA LEU A 355 2.33 6.15 37.21
C LEU A 355 1.67 4.81 37.52
N LEU A 356 2.00 3.75 36.75
CA LEU A 356 1.37 2.42 36.87
C LEU A 356 2.27 1.38 37.55
N GLY A 357 3.55 1.68 37.83
CA GLY A 357 4.51 0.70 38.35
C GLY A 357 4.83 -0.44 37.38
N ARG A 358 4.65 -0.23 36.07
CA ARG A 358 4.82 -1.25 35.03
C ARG A 358 6.00 -0.92 34.12
N GLY A 359 6.99 -1.81 34.08
CA GLY A 359 8.21 -1.64 33.27
C GLY A 359 9.32 -0.91 34.02
N GLN A 360 10.34 -0.47 33.30
CA GLN A 360 11.46 0.31 33.84
C GLN A 360 11.59 1.62 33.07
N LEU A 361 11.99 2.69 33.77
CA LEU A 361 12.31 3.96 33.13
C LEU A 361 13.51 3.78 32.21
N ASP A 362 13.31 4.14 30.96
CA ASP A 362 14.31 4.06 29.92
C ASP A 362 14.79 5.47 29.56
N THR A 363 16.04 5.79 29.87
CA THR A 363 16.60 7.13 29.66
C THR A 363 17.54 7.21 28.44
N SER A 364 17.60 6.15 27.63
CA SER A 364 18.44 6.14 26.45
C SER A 364 18.03 7.22 25.44
N PHE A 365 19.02 7.79 24.77
CA PHE A 365 18.79 8.64 23.61
C PHE A 365 18.43 7.79 22.38
N GLU A 366 17.33 8.12 21.70
CA GLU A 366 16.88 7.46 20.47
C GLU A 366 16.85 8.43 19.30
N VAL A 367 17.35 8.00 18.14
CA VAL A 367 17.33 8.80 16.91
C VAL A 367 16.93 7.97 15.70
N GLY A 368 16.00 8.48 14.90
CA GLY A 368 15.69 7.95 13.58
C GLY A 368 16.78 8.30 12.57
N VAL A 369 17.35 7.33 11.88
CA VAL A 369 18.26 7.59 10.75
C VAL A 369 17.49 7.37 9.45
N PRO A 370 17.24 8.42 8.64
CA PRO A 370 16.52 8.29 7.38
C PRO A 370 17.12 7.23 6.43
N GLY A 371 16.27 6.45 5.74
CA GLY A 371 16.67 5.59 4.62
C GLY A 371 17.48 4.33 4.94
N SER A 372 17.64 3.96 6.21
CA SER A 372 18.63 2.95 6.65
C SER A 372 18.05 1.56 7.03
N SER A 373 16.74 1.34 6.84
CA SER A 373 16.09 0.03 7.04
C SER A 373 14.90 -0.17 6.10
N ILE A 374 14.43 -1.41 5.93
CA ILE A 374 13.21 -1.75 5.20
C ILE A 374 12.19 -2.31 6.20
N SER A 375 10.99 -1.74 6.22
CA SER A 375 9.87 -2.18 7.05
C SER A 375 9.50 -3.61 6.68
N THR A 376 9.52 -4.50 7.67
CA THR A 376 9.08 -5.88 7.50
C THR A 376 7.55 -6.00 7.37
N GLN A 377 6.79 -4.93 7.64
CA GLN A 377 5.32 -4.90 7.46
C GLN A 377 4.90 -4.35 6.09
N THR A 378 5.62 -3.35 5.56
CA THR A 378 5.19 -2.61 4.36
C THR A 378 6.16 -2.73 3.19
N GLY A 379 7.37 -3.29 3.40
CA GLY A 379 8.41 -3.35 2.37
C GLY A 379 9.01 -1.99 1.99
N GLN A 380 8.59 -0.92 2.66
CA GLN A 380 9.08 0.44 2.42
C GLN A 380 10.31 0.75 3.26
N THR A 381 11.15 1.68 2.81
CA THR A 381 12.26 2.18 3.62
C THR A 381 11.69 2.87 4.87
N VAL A 382 12.12 2.41 6.05
CA VAL A 382 11.80 3.03 7.35
C VAL A 382 13.07 3.52 8.01
N PRO A 383 12.97 4.57 8.83
CA PRO A 383 14.11 5.03 9.62
C PRO A 383 14.60 3.89 10.52
N ARG A 384 15.91 3.68 10.59
CA ARG A 384 16.51 2.80 11.61
C ARG A 384 16.61 3.61 12.89
N ILE A 385 16.11 3.05 13.99
CA ILE A 385 16.26 3.68 15.30
C ILE A 385 17.65 3.29 15.83
N LEU A 386 18.53 4.28 15.94
CA LEU A 386 19.76 4.15 16.70
C LEU A 386 19.47 4.52 18.14
N ARG A 387 20.10 3.76 19.05
CA ARG A 387 19.95 3.94 20.48
C ARG A 387 21.32 4.10 21.12
N ALA A 388 21.47 5.13 21.95
CA ALA A 388 22.67 5.41 22.72
C ALA A 388 22.32 5.35 24.21
N ASP A 389 23.16 4.69 25.01
CA ASP A 389 22.89 4.39 26.41
C ASP A 389 23.10 5.58 27.35
N ASP A 390 23.75 6.66 26.90
CA ASP A 390 23.96 7.87 27.70
C ASP A 390 22.79 8.87 27.52
N ASN A 391 22.30 9.37 28.66
CA ASN A 391 21.13 10.26 28.82
C ASN A 391 21.34 11.70 28.34
N ALA A 392 22.46 11.94 27.66
CA ALA A 392 22.83 13.25 27.18
C ALA A 392 23.37 13.11 25.77
N THR A 393 23.17 14.17 25.01
CA THR A 393 23.86 14.53 23.78
C THR A 393 25.38 14.66 23.98
N SER A 394 26.04 13.64 24.56
CA SER A 394 27.49 13.40 24.49
C SER A 394 27.85 13.11 23.03
N ARG A 395 27.65 14.15 22.21
CA ARG A 395 27.91 14.25 20.80
C ARG A 395 29.42 14.21 20.70
N ARG A 396 29.94 13.06 20.28
CA ARG A 396 31.31 13.01 19.83
C ARG A 396 31.44 14.01 18.70
N THR A 397 32.52 14.78 18.70
CA THR A 397 32.78 15.71 17.62
C THR A 397 33.84 15.15 16.70
N ALA A 398 33.62 15.30 15.40
CA ALA A 398 34.63 15.05 14.37
C ALA A 398 35.06 16.40 13.80
N ARG A 399 36.35 16.56 13.51
CA ARG A 399 36.85 17.76 12.81
C ARG A 399 36.88 17.51 11.31
N VAL A 400 36.26 18.39 10.56
CA VAL A 400 36.29 18.40 9.09
C VAL A 400 36.83 19.76 8.64
N THR A 401 37.97 19.76 7.96
CA THR A 401 38.50 21.01 7.41
C THR A 401 37.73 21.38 6.14
N VAL A 402 37.15 22.58 6.10
CA VAL A 402 36.55 23.19 4.91
C VAL A 402 37.45 24.30 4.39
N ALA A 403 37.47 24.51 3.08
CA ALA A 403 38.34 25.49 2.45
C ALA A 403 37.61 26.30 1.37
N GLY A 404 38.07 27.53 1.16
CA GLY A 404 37.58 28.42 0.11
C GLY A 404 38.24 29.80 0.17
N PRO A 405 38.37 30.51 -0.96
CA PRO A 405 38.82 31.89 -0.97
C PRO A 405 37.82 32.82 -0.25
N PRO A 406 38.26 34.03 0.16
CA PRO A 406 37.35 35.09 0.55
C PRO A 406 36.29 35.33 -0.53
N GLN A 407 35.01 35.26 -0.14
CA GLN A 407 33.89 35.39 -1.05
C GLN A 407 33.07 36.63 -0.70
N THR A 408 32.79 37.47 -1.71
CA THR A 408 31.87 38.61 -1.55
C THR A 408 30.47 38.16 -1.92
N ILE A 409 29.52 38.37 -1.01
CA ILE A 409 28.10 38.05 -1.21
C ILE A 409 27.24 39.29 -1.02
N TYR A 410 26.15 39.36 -1.76
CA TYR A 410 25.26 40.50 -1.82
C TYR A 410 23.88 40.14 -1.27
N ALA A 411 23.30 41.05 -0.50
CA ALA A 411 21.90 41.00 -0.08
C ALA A 411 21.15 42.09 -0.88
N PRO A 412 20.53 41.76 -2.03
CA PRO A 412 19.80 42.75 -2.83
C PRO A 412 18.56 43.26 -2.09
N ALA A 413 18.28 44.56 -2.22
CA ALA A 413 17.08 45.17 -1.66
C ALA A 413 15.82 44.52 -2.25
N GLY A 414 14.97 43.92 -1.41
CA GLY A 414 13.73 43.26 -1.85
C GLY A 414 13.93 42.05 -2.78
N GLY A 415 15.14 41.47 -2.85
CA GLY A 415 15.44 40.40 -3.79
C GLY A 415 14.73 39.07 -3.49
N SER A 416 14.61 38.23 -4.52
CA SER A 416 14.07 36.87 -4.40
C SER A 416 14.97 35.99 -3.51
N PRO A 417 14.41 35.09 -2.68
CA PRO A 417 15.18 34.31 -1.70
C PRO A 417 16.23 33.39 -2.35
N ALA A 418 17.45 33.38 -1.82
CA ALA A 418 18.55 32.48 -2.19
C ALA A 418 18.45 31.12 -1.49
N ALA A 419 17.64 31.01 -0.43
CA ALA A 419 17.25 29.77 0.23
C ALA A 419 15.74 29.73 0.50
N ILE A 420 15.16 28.52 0.45
CA ILE A 420 13.79 28.24 0.86
C ILE A 420 13.86 27.19 1.97
N SER A 421 13.93 27.65 3.22
CA SER A 421 13.67 26.79 4.39
C SER A 421 12.26 26.19 4.33
N THR A 422 12.07 25.01 4.92
CA THR A 422 10.78 24.28 4.92
C THR A 422 9.61 25.18 5.32
N ILE A 423 8.61 25.28 4.44
CA ILE A 423 7.38 26.05 4.65
C ILE A 423 6.33 25.16 5.35
N PRO A 424 5.60 25.67 6.37
CA PRO A 424 4.51 24.94 7.02
C PRO A 424 3.48 24.43 6.01
N GLY A 425 3.08 23.16 6.10
CA GLY A 425 2.07 22.54 5.23
C GLY A 425 2.55 22.18 3.82
N LEU A 426 3.82 22.46 3.49
CA LEU A 426 4.42 22.17 2.17
C LEU A 426 5.74 21.39 2.27
N GLY A 427 6.19 21.01 3.47
CA GLY A 427 7.48 20.30 3.68
C GLY A 427 7.60 18.97 2.90
N ASP A 428 6.51 18.21 2.82
CA ASP A 428 6.45 16.97 2.03
C ASP A 428 6.23 17.23 0.53
N LEU A 429 5.69 18.39 0.15
CA LEU A 429 5.40 18.70 -1.25
C LEU A 429 6.61 19.33 -1.96
N LEU A 430 7.42 20.14 -1.26
CA LEU A 430 8.61 20.80 -1.83
C LEU A 430 9.80 19.86 -2.03
N SER A 431 9.97 18.85 -1.17
CA SER A 431 10.95 17.77 -1.37
C SER A 431 10.55 16.87 -2.56
N ASN A 432 9.26 16.67 -2.77
CA ASN A 432 8.70 16.01 -3.97
C ASN A 432 8.70 16.93 -5.21
N ALA A 433 8.64 18.25 -5.04
CA ALA A 433 8.75 19.21 -6.14
C ALA A 433 10.20 19.39 -6.61
N ALA A 434 11.17 19.34 -5.70
CA ALA A 434 12.59 19.26 -6.04
C ALA A 434 12.89 17.99 -6.86
N THR A 435 12.12 16.92 -6.67
CA THR A 435 12.21 15.72 -7.50
C THR A 435 11.46 15.82 -8.84
N LEU A 436 10.43 16.68 -8.96
CA LEU A 436 9.70 16.98 -10.19
C LEU A 436 10.36 18.06 -11.07
N SER A 437 11.11 19.00 -10.49
CA SER A 437 11.93 19.96 -11.25
C SER A 437 13.07 19.26 -12.02
N ARG A 438 13.34 17.98 -11.70
CA ARG A 438 14.28 17.10 -12.43
C ARG A 438 13.75 16.61 -13.79
N SER A 439 12.46 16.75 -14.11
CA SER A 439 11.91 16.27 -15.40
C SER A 439 11.82 17.35 -16.49
N THR A 440 12.01 18.63 -16.14
CA THR A 440 12.02 19.73 -17.11
C THR A 440 13.41 20.36 -17.16
N GLY A 441 14.30 19.77 -17.96
CA GLY A 441 15.58 20.36 -18.32
C GLY A 441 15.39 21.67 -19.08
N ALA A 442 15.41 22.79 -18.37
CA ALA A 442 15.49 24.12 -18.97
C ALA A 442 16.22 25.06 -17.99
N ILE A 443 17.51 25.26 -18.24
CA ILE A 443 18.15 26.56 -18.54
C ILE A 443 19.56 26.23 -19.01
N SER A 444 19.76 26.26 -20.32
CA SER A 444 21.06 26.27 -20.98
C SER A 444 21.63 27.69 -20.98
N GLY A 445 22.84 27.88 -20.46
CA GLY A 445 23.64 29.09 -20.58
C GLY A 445 25.13 28.72 -20.68
N SER A 446 25.78 29.22 -21.73
CA SER A 446 27.03 28.78 -22.33
C SER A 446 28.35 29.16 -21.62
N GLY A 447 29.30 28.21 -21.60
CA GLY A 447 30.72 28.41 -21.97
C GLY A 447 31.67 29.12 -21.00
N SER A 448 32.58 28.37 -20.37
CA SER A 448 34.04 28.45 -20.56
C SER A 448 34.78 27.63 -19.49
N GLU A 449 35.72 26.81 -19.94
CA GLU A 449 36.61 26.01 -19.10
C GLU A 449 37.61 26.93 -18.37
N SER A 450 37.55 26.98 -17.04
CA SER A 450 38.70 27.26 -16.17
C SER A 450 38.47 26.70 -14.76
N GLY A 451 39.56 26.32 -14.11
CA GLY A 451 39.63 25.32 -13.04
C GLY A 451 38.86 25.62 -11.74
N ALA A 452 38.61 24.53 -11.00
CA ALA A 452 38.25 24.46 -9.57
C ALA A 452 36.94 25.14 -9.09
N GLY A 453 36.13 25.76 -9.97
CA GLY A 453 34.84 26.38 -9.60
C GLY A 453 33.57 25.63 -10.06
N SER A 454 33.70 24.60 -10.91
CA SER A 454 32.55 23.99 -11.62
C SER A 454 31.73 22.97 -10.82
N GLY A 455 32.17 22.57 -9.63
CA GLY A 455 31.48 21.56 -8.80
C GLY A 455 30.29 22.08 -7.99
N LEU A 456 30.04 23.39 -8.01
CA LEU A 456 28.99 24.05 -7.22
C LEU A 456 27.73 24.39 -8.04
N ALA A 457 27.70 24.10 -9.34
CA ALA A 457 26.56 24.37 -10.21
C ALA A 457 25.28 23.60 -9.81
N GLY A 458 25.41 22.54 -9.01
CA GLY A 458 24.28 21.77 -8.48
C GLY A 458 23.62 22.39 -7.26
N LEU A 459 24.34 23.23 -6.48
CA LEU A 459 23.76 24.02 -5.39
C LEU A 459 22.76 24.98 -6.02
N ALA A 460 21.48 24.87 -5.66
CA ALA A 460 20.42 25.82 -6.02
C ALA A 460 20.63 27.20 -5.36
N THR A 461 21.87 27.67 -5.31
CA THR A 461 22.34 28.90 -4.68
C THR A 461 22.41 29.97 -5.74
N ILE A 462 21.74 31.10 -5.50
CA ILE A 462 21.79 32.24 -6.41
C ILE A 462 23.24 32.76 -6.45
N PRO A 463 23.91 32.78 -7.62
CA PRO A 463 25.29 33.25 -7.74
C PRO A 463 25.44 34.66 -7.16
N GLY A 464 26.47 34.86 -6.34
CA GLY A 464 26.74 36.14 -5.67
C GLY A 464 25.89 36.42 -4.42
N GLN A 465 24.96 35.54 -4.02
CA GLN A 465 24.23 35.67 -2.74
C GLN A 465 24.64 34.62 -1.69
N VAL A 466 25.48 33.67 -2.07
CA VAL A 466 25.92 32.56 -1.21
C VAL A 466 27.43 32.41 -1.28
N ALA A 467 28.07 32.27 -0.12
CA ALA A 467 29.47 31.89 0.02
C ALA A 467 29.52 30.41 0.41
N ALA A 468 30.34 29.62 -0.28
CA ALA A 468 30.45 28.19 -0.03
C ALA A 468 31.88 27.79 0.33
N PHE A 469 32.04 27.04 1.41
CA PHE A 469 33.32 26.49 1.86
C PHE A 469 33.23 24.97 1.86
N VAL A 470 34.16 24.30 1.20
CA VAL A 470 34.02 22.89 0.81
C VAL A 470 35.13 22.05 1.44
N SER A 471 34.80 20.87 1.96
CA SER A 471 35.79 19.92 2.48
C SER A 471 36.46 19.11 1.37
N GLU A 472 37.55 18.43 1.72
CA GLU A 472 37.99 17.26 0.93
C GLU A 472 36.97 16.12 0.99
N PRO A 473 36.97 15.18 0.03
CA PRO A 473 36.08 14.02 0.07
C PRO A 473 36.30 13.26 1.38
N LEU A 474 35.21 12.90 2.04
CA LEU A 474 35.28 12.21 3.32
C LEU A 474 35.91 10.82 3.14
N PRO A 475 36.91 10.44 3.96
CA PRO A 475 37.58 9.14 3.84
C PRO A 475 36.71 7.96 4.28
N ALA A 476 35.69 8.22 5.09
CA ALA A 476 34.73 7.23 5.59
C ALA A 476 33.34 7.86 5.72
N ALA A 477 32.30 7.03 5.77
CA ALA A 477 30.95 7.51 6.03
C ALA A 477 30.85 8.11 7.44
N MET A 478 30.13 9.22 7.57
CA MET A 478 29.98 9.98 8.81
C MET A 478 28.50 10.19 9.12
N LEU A 479 28.06 9.77 10.29
CA LEU A 479 26.73 10.10 10.81
C LEU A 479 26.79 11.44 11.53
N VAL A 480 26.26 12.47 10.90
CA VAL A 480 26.05 13.78 11.52
C VAL A 480 24.80 13.70 12.37
N GLY A 481 24.89 14.15 13.62
CA GLY A 481 23.82 14.04 14.60
C GLY A 481 23.92 15.13 15.66
N GLY A 482 23.19 16.22 15.46
CA GLY A 482 23.18 17.38 16.32
C GLY A 482 23.66 18.65 15.62
N SER A 483 23.89 19.71 16.40
CA SER A 483 24.35 21.00 15.90
C SER A 483 25.88 21.01 15.79
N SER A 484 26.38 21.28 14.58
CA SER A 484 27.82 21.43 14.29
C SER A 484 28.24 22.88 14.43
N THR A 485 29.50 23.18 14.77
CA THR A 485 29.97 24.57 14.96
C THR A 485 31.11 24.94 14.02
N ILE A 486 31.16 26.21 13.62
CA ILE A 486 32.16 26.75 12.70
C ILE A 486 32.48 28.21 13.02
N ASP A 487 33.75 28.58 12.94
CA ASP A 487 34.18 29.97 13.09
C ASP A 487 34.21 30.69 11.73
N LEU A 488 33.50 31.81 11.66
CA LEU A 488 33.35 32.63 10.46
C LEU A 488 33.86 34.04 10.71
N ARG A 489 34.57 34.59 9.74
CA ARG A 489 34.93 36.02 9.71
C ARG A 489 34.03 36.75 8.74
N VAL A 490 33.22 37.67 9.28
CA VAL A 490 32.26 38.49 8.54
C VAL A 490 32.76 39.92 8.48
N THR A 491 32.88 40.47 7.26
CA THR A 491 33.19 41.87 7.02
C THR A 491 32.02 42.54 6.31
N ALA A 492 31.32 43.44 6.98
CA ALA A 492 30.33 44.28 6.33
C ALA A 492 31.02 45.43 5.59
N ARG A 493 30.64 45.74 4.35
CA ARG A 493 31.30 46.83 3.58
C ARG A 493 30.73 48.21 3.90
N ASP A 494 29.40 48.32 3.94
CA ASP A 494 28.70 49.62 3.96
C ASP A 494 27.63 49.69 5.07
N THR A 495 27.64 48.75 6.03
CA THR A 495 26.64 48.67 7.09
C THR A 495 27.26 48.24 8.42
N SER A 496 26.54 48.48 9.52
CA SER A 496 26.90 48.08 10.88
C SER A 496 26.15 46.85 11.38
N ASP A 497 25.41 46.16 10.50
CA ASP A 497 24.68 44.93 10.80
C ASP A 497 24.96 43.84 9.74
N ALA A 498 24.67 42.58 10.08
CA ALA A 498 24.64 41.51 9.10
C ALA A 498 23.51 40.54 9.43
N THR A 499 22.70 40.23 8.40
CA THR A 499 21.71 39.16 8.43
C THR A 499 22.16 38.10 7.43
N LEU A 500 22.49 36.91 7.94
CA LEU A 500 23.04 35.79 7.16
C LEU A 500 22.34 34.48 7.54
N PHE A 501 22.48 33.46 6.69
CA PHE A 501 21.89 32.13 6.92
C PHE A 501 22.95 31.06 6.63
N ALA A 502 23.34 30.30 7.65
CA ALA A 502 24.31 29.23 7.52
C ALA A 502 23.61 27.87 7.33
N SER A 503 24.16 27.01 6.49
CA SER A 503 23.65 25.67 6.26
C SER A 503 24.79 24.67 6.06
N LEU A 504 24.53 23.44 6.48
CA LEU A 504 25.40 22.29 6.22
C LEU A 504 24.82 21.52 5.03
N VAL A 505 25.60 21.33 3.97
CA VAL A 505 25.17 20.64 2.76
C VAL A 505 26.07 19.43 2.52
N ASP A 506 25.45 18.30 2.23
CA ASP A 506 26.10 17.08 1.74
C ASP A 506 26.21 17.17 0.21
N LEU A 507 27.41 17.13 -0.34
CA LEU A 507 27.67 17.22 -1.78
C LEU A 507 28.18 15.88 -2.31
N ALA A 508 27.39 15.24 -3.18
CA ALA A 508 27.73 13.99 -3.82
C ALA A 508 28.89 14.14 -4.83
N PRO A 509 29.63 13.05 -5.15
CA PRO A 509 30.74 13.09 -6.11
C PRO A 509 30.34 13.57 -7.51
N ASP A 510 29.07 13.42 -7.89
CA ASP A 510 28.51 13.89 -9.16
C ASP A 510 28.10 15.38 -9.13
N GLY A 511 28.34 16.08 -8.01
CA GLY A 511 27.99 17.49 -7.83
C GLY A 511 26.56 17.73 -7.35
N THR A 512 25.78 16.68 -7.06
CA THR A 512 24.41 16.80 -6.54
C THR A 512 24.44 17.22 -5.07
N PRO A 513 23.86 18.36 -4.69
CA PRO A 513 23.76 18.74 -3.29
C PRO A 513 22.53 18.12 -2.62
N ASN A 514 22.67 17.85 -1.35
CA ASN A 514 21.64 17.40 -0.45
C ASN A 514 21.69 18.29 0.79
N LEU A 515 20.71 19.19 0.94
CA LEU A 515 20.56 20.01 2.14
C LEU A 515 19.76 19.19 3.17
N PRO A 516 20.39 18.65 4.22
CA PRO A 516 19.71 17.80 5.19
C PRO A 516 18.53 18.55 5.82
N ASN A 517 17.33 17.98 5.66
CA ASN A 517 16.07 18.49 6.21
C ASN A 517 15.68 19.92 5.78
N GLY A 518 16.38 20.55 4.84
CA GLY A 518 16.06 21.91 4.37
C GLY A 518 16.21 22.99 5.45
N LEU A 519 17.04 22.76 6.48
CA LEU A 519 17.18 23.67 7.62
C LEU A 519 18.35 24.65 7.43
N VAL A 520 18.18 25.88 7.93
CA VAL A 520 19.20 26.93 7.98
C VAL A 520 19.32 27.53 9.37
N ALA A 521 20.49 28.06 9.69
CA ALA A 521 20.84 28.72 10.94
C ALA A 521 20.93 30.23 10.70
N PRO A 522 19.94 31.02 11.16
CA PRO A 522 19.94 32.47 11.00
C PRO A 522 21.00 33.12 11.90
N ILE A 523 21.74 34.06 11.35
CA ILE A 523 22.79 34.81 12.05
C ILE A 523 22.41 36.28 11.98
N GLN A 524 22.33 36.93 13.13
CA GLN A 524 22.16 38.37 13.24
C GLN A 524 23.36 38.97 13.98
N LEU A 525 24.12 39.81 13.29
CA LEU A 525 25.20 40.60 13.86
C LEU A 525 24.80 42.07 13.89
N THR A 526 25.20 42.78 14.94
CA THR A 526 24.96 44.22 15.10
C THR A 526 26.21 44.89 15.66
N GLY A 527 26.37 46.19 15.42
CA GLY A 527 27.56 46.94 15.86
C GLY A 527 28.83 46.60 15.09
N LEU A 528 28.70 46.10 13.85
CA LEU A 528 29.84 45.90 12.95
C LEU A 528 30.45 47.25 12.56
N GLN A 529 31.78 47.27 12.38
CA GLN A 529 32.48 48.41 11.79
C GLN A 529 32.68 48.13 10.29
N PRO A 530 32.17 48.99 9.40
CA PRO A 530 32.37 48.84 7.96
C PRO A 530 33.85 48.64 7.59
N GLY A 531 34.15 47.60 6.80
CA GLY A 531 35.50 47.24 6.37
C GLY A 531 36.33 46.46 7.40
N VAL A 532 35.86 46.30 8.64
CA VAL A 532 36.56 45.55 9.69
C VAL A 532 35.94 44.16 9.85
N ALA A 533 36.77 43.13 9.72
CA ALA A 533 36.35 41.75 9.87
C ALA A 533 36.11 41.39 11.35
N ARG A 534 34.95 40.79 11.66
CA ARG A 534 34.61 40.23 12.97
C ARG A 534 34.55 38.70 12.90
N THR A 535 35.27 38.01 13.79
CA THR A 535 35.13 36.55 13.97
C THR A 535 33.91 36.26 14.84
N VAL A 536 33.11 35.28 14.44
CA VAL A 536 31.96 34.75 15.19
C VAL A 536 31.91 33.23 15.08
N THR A 537 31.65 32.55 16.19
CA THR A 537 31.36 31.11 16.20
C THR A 537 29.88 30.90 15.90
N VAL A 538 29.57 30.09 14.91
CA VAL A 538 28.20 29.82 14.46
C VAL A 538 27.84 28.36 14.71
N ALA A 539 26.70 28.14 15.37
CA ALA A 539 26.05 26.86 15.50
C ALA A 539 25.17 26.59 14.25
N LEU A 540 25.57 25.62 13.44
CA LEU A 540 24.79 25.15 12.29
C LEU A 540 23.51 24.42 12.75
N PRO A 541 22.51 24.28 11.86
CA PRO A 541 21.26 23.59 12.21
C PRO A 541 21.53 22.20 12.77
N GLY A 542 20.83 21.84 13.84
CA GLY A 542 20.83 20.48 14.33
C GLY A 542 20.22 19.55 13.30
N VAL A 543 21.01 18.61 12.76
CA VAL A 543 20.54 17.65 11.75
C VAL A 543 20.95 16.23 12.11
N VAL A 544 20.18 15.27 11.60
CA VAL A 544 20.53 13.85 11.60
C VAL A 544 20.65 13.41 10.15
N THR A 545 21.87 13.16 9.69
CA THR A 545 22.12 12.73 8.31
C THR A 545 23.35 11.86 8.21
N GLN A 546 23.27 10.84 7.36
CA GLN A 546 24.42 9.99 7.05
C GLN A 546 25.07 10.48 5.78
N ILE A 547 26.30 11.01 5.89
CA ILE A 547 27.10 11.46 4.74
C ILE A 547 28.00 10.29 4.29
N PRO A 548 27.85 9.75 3.07
CA PRO A 548 28.66 8.63 2.59
C PRO A 548 30.15 8.96 2.43
N ALA A 549 31.00 7.92 2.42
CA ALA A 549 32.40 8.07 2.03
C ALA A 549 32.51 8.59 0.58
N GLY A 550 33.46 9.47 0.32
CA GLY A 550 33.67 10.11 -0.99
C GLY A 550 32.79 11.34 -1.25
N HIS A 551 31.75 11.60 -0.45
CA HIS A 551 31.01 12.87 -0.49
C HIS A 551 31.83 14.00 0.15
N ARG A 552 31.46 15.25 -0.12
CA ARG A 552 32.06 16.45 0.49
C ARG A 552 31.05 17.13 1.40
N VAL A 553 31.54 17.74 2.47
CA VAL A 553 30.75 18.62 3.33
C VAL A 553 30.92 20.05 2.86
N VAL A 554 29.82 20.77 2.69
CA VAL A 554 29.81 22.17 2.28
C VAL A 554 29.13 23.00 3.37
N VAL A 555 29.79 24.09 3.78
CA VAL A 555 29.19 25.11 4.63
C VAL A 555 28.81 26.28 3.74
N ALA A 556 27.51 26.50 3.58
CA ALA A 556 26.97 27.55 2.73
C ALA A 556 26.38 28.69 3.57
N ILE A 557 26.84 29.91 3.31
CA ILE A 557 26.43 31.15 3.98
C ILE A 557 25.68 32.02 2.98
N GLY A 558 24.36 32.07 3.10
CA GLY A 558 23.47 32.87 2.26
C GLY A 558 23.09 34.21 2.88
N THR A 559 22.63 35.16 2.06
CA THR A 559 22.14 36.47 2.50
C THR A 559 20.61 36.57 2.60
N THR A 560 19.87 35.61 2.03
CA THR A 560 18.41 35.68 1.93
C THR A 560 17.75 34.31 2.17
N ASP A 561 16.66 34.30 2.93
CA ASP A 561 15.78 33.14 3.15
C ASP A 561 14.32 33.60 3.25
N SER A 562 13.42 32.85 2.63
CA SER A 562 11.99 33.22 2.53
C SER A 562 11.22 33.18 3.86
N ALA A 563 11.66 32.37 4.82
CA ALA A 563 10.99 32.16 6.10
C ALA A 563 11.19 33.33 7.09
N TYR A 564 12.19 34.16 6.83
CA TYR A 564 12.65 35.21 7.73
C TYR A 564 12.38 36.61 7.19
N GLN A 565 12.31 37.59 8.09
CA GLN A 565 12.27 38.99 7.71
C GLN A 565 13.67 39.42 7.30
N LEU A 566 13.78 39.83 6.03
CA LEU A 566 15.02 40.35 5.48
C LEU A 566 15.03 41.86 5.60
N PRO A 567 16.20 42.48 5.79
CA PRO A 567 16.26 43.92 5.85
C PRO A 567 16.07 44.56 4.47
N ALA A 568 15.49 45.77 4.45
CA ALA A 568 15.00 46.40 3.22
C ALA A 568 16.10 47.07 2.36
N SER A 569 17.21 47.48 2.98
CA SER A 569 18.34 48.11 2.29
C SER A 569 19.31 47.08 1.68
N PRO A 570 19.96 47.40 0.55
CA PRO A 570 20.95 46.51 -0.03
C PRO A 570 22.19 46.43 0.87
N ARG A 571 22.82 45.25 0.95
CA ARG A 571 24.06 45.03 1.72
C ARG A 571 25.05 44.20 0.93
N SER A 572 26.33 44.30 1.28
CA SER A 572 27.36 43.40 0.80
C SER A 572 28.31 43.02 1.93
N TYR A 573 28.71 41.75 1.92
CA TYR A 573 29.55 41.16 2.95
C TYR A 573 30.70 40.38 2.31
N VAL A 574 31.85 40.37 2.98
CA VAL A 574 32.94 39.46 2.66
C VAL A 574 32.97 38.39 3.75
N ILE A 575 32.83 37.13 3.34
CA ILE A 575 32.86 35.96 4.23
C ILE A 575 34.18 35.22 4.03
N THR A 576 34.81 34.88 5.15
CA THR A 576 36.08 34.14 5.22
C THR A 576 36.05 33.13 6.36
N MET A 577 36.88 32.09 6.28
CA MET A 577 37.09 31.14 7.37
C MET A 577 38.00 31.74 8.44
N ASP A 578 37.84 31.33 9.69
CA ASP A 578 38.72 31.75 10.78
C ASP A 578 40.15 31.23 10.58
N SER A 579 41.14 32.04 10.97
CA SER A 579 42.62 31.91 10.83
C SER A 579 43.33 32.78 9.78
N GLY A 580 42.64 33.55 8.94
CA GLY A 580 43.32 34.28 7.85
C GLY A 580 44.00 33.34 6.83
N THR A 581 43.74 32.03 6.94
CA THR A 581 44.07 31.02 5.94
C THR A 581 42.83 30.67 5.13
N LEU A 582 43.01 30.05 3.96
CA LEU A 582 41.92 29.58 3.09
C LEU A 582 41.14 28.39 3.68
N ARG A 583 41.32 28.05 4.97
CA ARG A 583 40.84 26.84 5.63
C ARG A 583 40.22 27.19 6.99
N GLY A 584 39.22 26.43 7.41
CA GLY A 584 38.74 26.44 8.80
C GLY A 584 38.19 25.08 9.22
N ASP A 585 38.13 24.88 10.53
CA ASP A 585 37.77 23.62 11.14
C ASP A 585 36.27 23.61 11.48
N LEU A 586 35.49 22.82 10.75
CA LEU A 586 34.11 22.50 11.10
C LEU A 586 34.12 21.40 12.18
N THR A 587 33.53 21.71 13.34
CA THR A 587 33.30 20.74 14.40
C THR A 587 31.95 20.07 14.16
N VAL A 588 31.97 18.87 13.58
CA VAL A 588 30.78 18.09 13.23
C VAL A 588 30.30 17.29 14.43
N ALA A 589 29.05 17.49 14.84
CA ALA A 589 28.41 16.66 15.84
C ALA A 589 28.11 15.26 15.26
N THR A 590 28.58 14.21 15.93
CA THR A 590 28.38 12.81 15.53
C THR A 590 27.70 12.00 16.63
N ILE A 591 27.00 10.93 16.24
CA ILE A 591 26.30 10.01 17.14
C ILE A 591 26.87 8.62 16.94
N ASP A 592 27.30 7.98 18.02
CA ASP A 592 27.57 6.55 18.07
C ASP A 592 26.39 5.86 18.77
N GLY A 593 25.81 4.86 18.11
CA GLY A 593 24.66 4.14 18.66
C GLY A 593 24.61 2.70 18.16
N HIS A 594 24.00 1.83 18.95
CA HIS A 594 23.72 0.48 18.53
C HIS A 594 22.34 0.41 17.88
N ILE A 595 22.20 -0.47 16.91
CA ILE A 595 20.95 -0.68 16.21
C ILE A 595 20.03 -1.42 17.16
N GLY A 596 18.96 -0.76 17.62
CA GLY A 596 17.89 -1.46 18.33
C GLY A 596 17.37 -2.57 17.43
N GLY A 597 17.51 -3.82 17.87
CA GLY A 597 17.18 -4.99 17.06
C GLY A 597 15.77 -4.87 16.49
N SER A 598 15.64 -4.81 15.16
CA SER A 598 14.34 -5.00 14.54
C SER A 598 13.89 -6.41 14.90
N GLY A 599 12.83 -6.52 15.70
CA GLY A 599 12.29 -7.81 16.11
C GLY A 599 12.14 -8.71 14.88
N LEU A 600 12.80 -9.88 14.93
CA LEU A 600 12.75 -10.86 13.84
C LEU A 600 11.28 -11.12 13.46
N PRO A 601 10.94 -11.17 12.17
CA PRO A 601 9.55 -11.24 11.70
C PRO A 601 9.04 -12.67 11.81
N TRP A 602 8.98 -13.20 13.03
CA TRP A 602 8.49 -14.55 13.31
C TRP A 602 7.07 -14.73 12.77
N ILE A 603 6.25 -13.68 12.79
CA ILE A 603 4.88 -13.70 12.23
C ILE A 603 4.89 -14.02 10.73
N TRP A 604 5.81 -13.47 9.94
CA TRP A 604 5.88 -13.77 8.50
C TRP A 604 6.51 -15.12 8.21
N LEU A 605 7.45 -15.58 9.03
CA LEU A 605 7.97 -16.95 8.94
C LEU A 605 6.89 -17.98 9.28
N VAL A 606 6.06 -17.71 10.29
CA VAL A 606 4.92 -18.55 10.66
C VAL A 606 3.81 -18.47 9.61
N ALA A 607 3.47 -17.29 9.11
CA ALA A 607 2.45 -17.11 8.07
C ALA A 607 2.88 -17.73 6.74
N GLY A 608 4.14 -17.52 6.34
CA GLY A 608 4.74 -18.16 5.16
C GLY A 608 4.82 -19.68 5.31
N GLY A 609 5.20 -20.18 6.49
CA GLY A 609 5.17 -21.61 6.82
C GLY A 609 3.75 -22.19 6.74
N ALA A 610 2.76 -21.51 7.31
CA ALA A 610 1.36 -21.93 7.29
C ALA A 610 0.79 -21.92 5.86
N ALA A 611 1.08 -20.88 5.07
CA ALA A 611 0.69 -20.79 3.67
C ALA A 611 1.32 -21.91 2.83
N MET A 612 2.60 -22.22 3.06
CA MET A 612 3.30 -23.32 2.40
C MET A 612 2.69 -24.68 2.75
N VAL A 613 2.34 -24.91 4.03
CA VAL A 613 1.67 -26.15 4.46
C VAL A 613 0.29 -26.27 3.84
N LEU A 614 -0.49 -25.19 3.78
CA LEU A 614 -1.81 -25.18 3.13
C LEU A 614 -1.72 -25.44 1.62
N LEU A 615 -0.73 -24.86 0.93
CA LEU A 615 -0.47 -25.10 -0.48
C LEU A 615 -0.03 -26.55 -0.74
N LEU A 616 0.85 -27.10 0.09
CA LEU A 616 1.29 -28.49 -0.02
C LEU A 616 0.14 -29.47 0.26
N ALA A 617 -0.68 -29.22 1.29
CA ALA A 617 -1.86 -30.03 1.61
C ALA A 617 -2.93 -29.94 0.49
N GLY A 618 -3.17 -28.74 -0.04
CA GLY A 618 -4.06 -28.52 -1.19
C GLY A 618 -3.58 -29.26 -2.44
N SER A 619 -2.27 -29.21 -2.73
CA SER A 619 -1.67 -29.94 -3.85
C SER A 619 -1.79 -31.46 -3.69
N LEU A 620 -1.64 -31.98 -2.47
CA LEU A 620 -1.74 -33.41 -2.16
C LEU A 620 -3.19 -33.91 -2.28
N VAL A 621 -4.15 -33.15 -1.76
CA VAL A 621 -5.59 -33.45 -1.89
C VAL A 621 -6.05 -33.36 -3.35
N SER A 622 -5.57 -32.37 -4.10
CA SER A 622 -5.84 -32.22 -5.53
C SER A 622 -5.28 -33.40 -6.33
N ARG A 623 -4.01 -33.78 -6.11
CA ARG A 623 -3.39 -34.97 -6.75
C ARG A 623 -4.11 -36.27 -6.43
N LEU A 624 -4.60 -36.46 -5.20
CA LEU A 624 -5.36 -37.64 -4.80
C LEU A 624 -6.79 -37.68 -5.38
N ARG A 625 -7.44 -36.51 -5.55
CA ARG A 625 -8.75 -36.40 -6.23
C ARG A 625 -8.63 -36.62 -7.75
N HIS A 626 -7.60 -36.08 -8.39
CA HIS A 626 -7.39 -36.23 -9.83
C HIS A 626 -7.09 -37.67 -10.23
N ARG A 627 -6.32 -38.41 -9.41
CA ARG A 627 -6.06 -39.85 -9.62
C ARG A 627 -7.31 -40.74 -9.51
N ARG A 628 -8.34 -40.33 -8.75
CA ARG A 628 -9.60 -41.09 -8.64
C ARG A 628 -10.62 -40.80 -9.75
N ARG A 629 -10.55 -39.62 -10.41
CA ARG A 629 -11.45 -39.26 -11.52
C ARG A 629 -11.04 -39.82 -12.88
N ARG A 630 -9.75 -40.20 -13.05
CA ARG A 630 -9.21 -40.84 -14.26
C ARG A 630 -9.29 -42.38 -14.26
N ALA A 631 -10.06 -42.98 -13.36
CA ALA A 631 -10.28 -44.42 -13.44
C ALA A 631 -11.15 -44.72 -14.67
N VAL A 632 -10.58 -45.42 -15.66
CA VAL A 632 -11.33 -46.02 -16.77
C VAL A 632 -12.38 -46.93 -16.17
N ALA A 633 -13.65 -46.72 -16.52
CA ALA A 633 -14.70 -47.66 -16.18
C ALA A 633 -14.47 -48.94 -17.01
N ALA A 634 -13.86 -49.95 -16.41
CA ALA A 634 -13.38 -51.14 -17.11
C ALA A 634 -14.50 -51.91 -17.82
N ASP A 635 -15.72 -51.83 -17.30
CA ASP A 635 -16.95 -52.38 -17.85
C ASP A 635 -17.45 -51.64 -19.10
N LEU A 636 -17.04 -50.38 -19.30
CA LEU A 636 -17.44 -49.54 -20.43
C LEU A 636 -16.30 -49.31 -21.44
N ALA A 637 -15.14 -49.94 -21.23
CA ALA A 637 -13.95 -49.75 -22.06
C ALA A 637 -14.15 -50.12 -23.54
N ALA A 638 -15.06 -51.06 -23.81
CA ALA A 638 -15.39 -51.53 -25.16
C ALA A 638 -16.50 -50.71 -25.84
N VAL A 639 -17.17 -49.79 -25.13
CA VAL A 639 -18.30 -49.02 -25.63
C VAL A 639 -17.81 -47.65 -26.14
N PRO A 640 -17.94 -47.35 -27.45
CA PRO A 640 -17.47 -46.09 -28.03
C PRO A 640 -18.03 -44.83 -27.36
N VAL A 641 -19.34 -44.76 -27.11
CA VAL A 641 -19.98 -43.58 -26.50
C VAL A 641 -20.97 -44.00 -25.42
N VAL A 642 -20.87 -43.37 -24.24
CA VAL A 642 -21.86 -43.46 -23.17
C VAL A 642 -22.17 -42.05 -22.67
N ILE A 643 -23.42 -41.63 -22.82
CA ILE A 643 -23.93 -40.36 -22.31
C ILE A 643 -24.96 -40.67 -21.22
N GLU A 644 -24.77 -40.12 -20.03
CA GLU A 644 -25.64 -40.36 -18.86
C GLU A 644 -26.10 -39.03 -18.24
N GLY A 645 -27.42 -38.79 -18.25
CA GLY A 645 -28.07 -37.65 -17.60
C GLY A 645 -27.56 -36.29 -18.06
N LEU A 646 -27.18 -36.15 -19.33
CA LEU A 646 -26.51 -34.96 -19.84
C LEU A 646 -27.42 -33.73 -19.79
N VAL A 647 -26.97 -32.69 -19.09
CA VAL A 647 -27.61 -31.38 -19.03
C VAL A 647 -26.61 -30.31 -19.46
N LYS A 648 -27.04 -29.42 -20.36
CA LYS A 648 -26.28 -28.22 -20.71
C LYS A 648 -27.17 -26.98 -20.67
N GLU A 649 -26.81 -26.09 -19.76
CA GLU A 649 -27.35 -24.74 -19.60
C GLU A 649 -26.24 -23.72 -19.94
N TYR A 650 -26.57 -22.72 -20.74
CA TYR A 650 -25.70 -21.59 -21.07
C TYR A 650 -25.89 -20.46 -20.03
N GLY A 651 -24.96 -19.49 -20.02
CA GLY A 651 -24.92 -18.45 -18.97
C GLY A 651 -26.12 -17.50 -18.95
N ASP A 652 -26.90 -17.48 -20.03
CA ASP A 652 -28.17 -16.77 -20.19
C ASP A 652 -29.38 -17.54 -19.63
N GLY A 653 -29.16 -18.73 -19.06
CA GLY A 653 -30.20 -19.63 -18.54
C GLY A 653 -30.83 -20.51 -19.62
N TYR A 654 -30.39 -20.44 -20.88
CA TYR A 654 -30.94 -21.30 -21.93
C TYR A 654 -30.45 -22.75 -21.77
N ARG A 655 -31.40 -23.66 -21.53
CA ARG A 655 -31.14 -25.09 -21.39
C ARG A 655 -31.23 -25.79 -22.75
N ALA A 656 -30.07 -26.01 -23.37
CA ALA A 656 -29.96 -26.60 -24.69
C ALA A 656 -30.00 -28.14 -24.70
N VAL A 657 -29.65 -28.80 -23.59
CA VAL A 657 -29.78 -30.25 -23.40
C VAL A 657 -30.28 -30.51 -21.99
N ASP A 658 -31.26 -31.40 -21.84
CA ASP A 658 -31.99 -31.63 -20.59
C ASP A 658 -32.17 -33.14 -20.32
N GLY A 659 -31.19 -33.74 -19.64
CA GLY A 659 -31.27 -35.10 -19.11
C GLY A 659 -31.05 -36.24 -20.13
N VAL A 660 -30.37 -35.98 -21.24
CA VAL A 660 -30.19 -36.97 -22.33
C VAL A 660 -29.31 -38.14 -21.90
N THR A 661 -29.74 -39.37 -22.19
CA THR A 661 -29.01 -40.61 -21.87
C THR A 661 -29.09 -41.59 -23.02
N PHE A 662 -27.96 -41.99 -23.61
CA PHE A 662 -27.90 -43.03 -24.64
C PHE A 662 -26.50 -43.62 -24.76
N ARG A 663 -26.38 -44.75 -25.47
CA ARG A 663 -25.12 -45.44 -25.72
C ARG A 663 -24.96 -45.76 -27.21
N VAL A 664 -23.73 -45.77 -27.69
CA VAL A 664 -23.38 -46.17 -29.05
C VAL A 664 -22.39 -47.32 -28.97
N GLU A 665 -22.75 -48.42 -29.63
CA GLU A 665 -21.95 -49.64 -29.69
C GLU A 665 -20.97 -49.64 -30.86
N ARG A 666 -19.99 -50.54 -30.81
CA ARG A 666 -18.93 -50.62 -31.81
C ARG A 666 -19.49 -51.04 -33.18
N GLY A 667 -19.03 -50.38 -34.25
CA GLY A 667 -19.45 -50.68 -35.62
C GLY A 667 -20.82 -50.11 -36.01
N GLN A 668 -21.51 -49.41 -35.11
CA GLN A 668 -22.76 -48.73 -35.44
C GLN A 668 -22.49 -47.45 -36.24
N VAL A 669 -23.36 -47.19 -37.22
CA VAL A 669 -23.60 -45.85 -37.77
C VAL A 669 -24.84 -45.31 -37.09
N VAL A 670 -24.69 -44.28 -36.24
CA VAL A 670 -25.76 -43.70 -35.44
C VAL A 670 -26.11 -42.31 -35.94
N GLY A 671 -27.37 -42.09 -36.29
CA GLY A 671 -27.92 -40.77 -36.63
C GLY A 671 -28.54 -40.09 -35.41
N LEU A 672 -28.05 -38.91 -35.04
CA LEU A 672 -28.70 -38.01 -34.11
C LEU A 672 -29.72 -37.18 -34.90
N LEU A 673 -31.01 -37.55 -34.82
CA LEU A 673 -32.09 -36.99 -35.61
C LEU A 673 -32.88 -35.96 -34.80
N GLY A 674 -33.26 -34.83 -35.41
CA GLY A 674 -34.17 -33.86 -34.81
C GLY A 674 -34.19 -32.55 -35.58
N PRO A 675 -35.18 -31.66 -35.35
CA PRO A 675 -35.20 -30.35 -36.01
C PRO A 675 -34.02 -29.47 -35.57
N ASN A 676 -33.84 -28.35 -36.26
CA ASN A 676 -32.89 -27.32 -35.84
C ASN A 676 -33.28 -26.81 -34.45
N GLY A 677 -32.28 -26.64 -33.57
CA GLY A 677 -32.51 -26.28 -32.16
C GLY A 677 -32.89 -27.45 -31.23
N ALA A 678 -32.89 -28.71 -31.69
CA ALA A 678 -33.18 -29.87 -30.84
C ALA A 678 -32.08 -30.20 -29.80
N GLY A 679 -30.93 -29.52 -29.82
CA GLY A 679 -29.80 -29.76 -28.90
C GLY A 679 -28.68 -30.65 -29.45
N LYS A 680 -28.77 -31.09 -30.71
CA LYS A 680 -27.82 -32.02 -31.36
C LYS A 680 -26.37 -31.54 -31.32
N THR A 681 -26.08 -30.39 -31.93
CA THR A 681 -24.74 -29.79 -31.93
C THR A 681 -24.21 -29.54 -30.52
N THR A 682 -25.07 -29.12 -29.58
CA THR A 682 -24.66 -28.94 -28.18
C THR A 682 -24.25 -30.27 -27.53
N ALA A 683 -24.98 -31.36 -27.77
CA ALA A 683 -24.60 -32.69 -27.28
C ALA A 683 -23.27 -33.16 -27.91
N LEU A 684 -23.05 -32.94 -29.21
CA LEU A 684 -21.80 -33.28 -29.89
C LEU A 684 -20.62 -32.45 -29.38
N ARG A 685 -20.79 -31.14 -29.14
CA ARG A 685 -19.73 -30.28 -28.55
C ARG A 685 -19.34 -30.74 -27.14
N VAL A 686 -20.29 -31.20 -26.33
CA VAL A 686 -19.98 -31.81 -25.02
C VAL A 686 -19.25 -33.13 -25.19
N LEU A 687 -19.68 -33.98 -26.12
CA LEU A 687 -19.04 -35.26 -26.45
C LEU A 687 -17.57 -35.08 -26.86
N MET A 688 -17.23 -33.98 -27.53
CA MET A 688 -15.86 -33.64 -27.92
C MET A 688 -15.07 -32.87 -26.84
N GLY A 689 -15.66 -32.59 -25.68
CA GLY A 689 -15.02 -31.81 -24.62
C GLY A 689 -14.80 -30.33 -24.97
N LEU A 690 -15.43 -29.83 -26.04
CA LEU A 690 -15.34 -28.42 -26.48
C LEU A 690 -16.10 -27.49 -25.53
N ILE A 691 -17.17 -27.99 -24.91
CA ILE A 691 -17.92 -27.29 -23.86
C ILE A 691 -18.17 -28.23 -22.69
N ARG A 692 -18.22 -27.68 -21.47
CA ARG A 692 -18.48 -28.47 -20.26
C ARG A 692 -19.98 -28.69 -20.04
N PRO A 693 -20.40 -29.90 -19.65
CA PRO A 693 -21.77 -30.15 -19.20
C PRO A 693 -22.06 -29.39 -17.90
N THR A 694 -23.31 -28.97 -17.72
CA THR A 694 -23.79 -28.39 -16.46
C THR A 694 -24.05 -29.51 -15.44
N ALA A 695 -24.59 -30.64 -15.89
CA ALA A 695 -24.72 -31.88 -15.12
C ALA A 695 -24.68 -33.10 -16.06
N GLY A 696 -24.56 -34.30 -15.49
CA GLY A 696 -24.38 -35.55 -16.23
C GLY A 696 -22.93 -35.83 -16.60
N THR A 697 -22.69 -36.97 -17.25
CA THR A 697 -21.35 -37.41 -17.65
C THR A 697 -21.35 -37.96 -19.07
N VAL A 698 -20.25 -37.70 -19.78
CA VAL A 698 -19.99 -38.30 -21.08
C VAL A 698 -18.71 -39.11 -20.98
N ARG A 699 -18.76 -40.36 -21.45
CA ARG A 699 -17.62 -41.26 -21.51
C ARG A 699 -17.39 -41.76 -22.92
N LEU A 700 -16.12 -41.86 -23.30
CA LEU A 700 -15.67 -42.51 -24.52
C LEU A 700 -14.77 -43.67 -24.11
N PHE A 701 -15.03 -44.88 -24.60
CA PHE A 701 -14.21 -46.07 -24.27
C PHE A 701 -13.93 -46.20 -22.75
N GLY A 702 -14.94 -45.94 -21.92
CA GLY A 702 -14.85 -45.97 -20.45
C GLY A 702 -14.15 -44.77 -19.78
N GLU A 703 -13.51 -43.88 -20.54
CA GLU A 703 -12.84 -42.66 -20.06
C GLU A 703 -13.79 -41.47 -20.02
N LEU A 704 -13.72 -40.65 -18.96
CA LEU A 704 -14.53 -39.44 -18.85
C LEU A 704 -14.03 -38.37 -19.83
N VAL A 705 -14.94 -37.76 -20.58
CA VAL A 705 -14.63 -36.65 -21.48
C VAL A 705 -14.54 -35.35 -20.70
N GLU A 706 -13.38 -34.72 -20.76
CA GLU A 706 -13.11 -33.36 -20.31
C GLU A 706 -12.24 -32.66 -21.39
N ALA A 707 -12.09 -31.34 -21.30
CA ALA A 707 -11.23 -30.60 -22.22
C ALA A 707 -9.78 -31.17 -22.18
N GLY A 708 -9.28 -31.61 -23.35
CA GLY A 708 -7.96 -32.22 -23.48
C GLY A 708 -7.84 -33.66 -22.97
N ALA A 709 -8.96 -34.39 -22.80
CA ALA A 709 -8.93 -35.79 -22.38
C ALA A 709 -8.14 -36.67 -23.38
N PRO A 710 -7.24 -37.56 -22.93
CA PRO A 710 -6.43 -38.42 -23.81
C PRO A 710 -7.26 -39.26 -24.78
N VAL A 711 -8.45 -39.70 -24.37
CA VAL A 711 -9.37 -40.48 -25.20
C VAL A 711 -9.81 -39.77 -26.48
N LEU A 712 -9.78 -38.43 -26.51
CA LEU A 712 -10.12 -37.65 -27.72
C LEU A 712 -9.14 -37.92 -28.87
N ALA A 713 -7.93 -38.43 -28.60
CA ALA A 713 -7.00 -38.85 -29.65
C ALA A 713 -7.53 -40.03 -30.50
N LYS A 714 -8.52 -40.77 -29.98
CA LYS A 714 -9.23 -41.87 -30.66
C LYS A 714 -10.46 -41.41 -31.43
N VAL A 715 -10.75 -40.11 -31.45
CA VAL A 715 -11.96 -39.56 -32.05
C VAL A 715 -11.61 -38.61 -33.19
N GLY A 716 -12.24 -38.83 -34.35
CA GLY A 716 -12.27 -37.91 -35.47
C GLY A 716 -13.52 -37.06 -35.40
N THR A 717 -13.42 -35.76 -35.65
CA THR A 717 -14.57 -34.87 -35.53
C THR A 717 -14.66 -33.82 -36.63
N PHE A 718 -15.90 -33.49 -36.98
CA PHE A 718 -16.29 -32.38 -37.83
C PHE A 718 -17.53 -31.72 -37.21
N ILE A 719 -17.37 -30.56 -36.57
CA ILE A 719 -18.45 -29.81 -35.91
C ILE A 719 -18.31 -28.34 -36.33
N GLU A 720 -19.40 -27.70 -36.78
CA GLU A 720 -19.44 -26.29 -37.22
C GLU A 720 -18.56 -25.93 -38.44
N GLY A 721 -18.29 -26.90 -39.30
CA GLY A 721 -17.51 -26.71 -40.52
C GLY A 721 -16.00 -26.98 -40.34
N PRO A 722 -15.25 -27.12 -41.44
CA PRO A 722 -13.95 -27.80 -41.39
C PRO A 722 -12.74 -26.89 -41.18
N GLY A 723 -12.94 -25.56 -41.16
CA GLY A 723 -11.85 -24.60 -41.00
C GLY A 723 -10.78 -24.63 -42.11
N LEU A 724 -11.13 -25.09 -43.31
CA LEU A 724 -10.18 -25.28 -44.42
C LEU A 724 -9.66 -23.93 -44.94
N LEU A 725 -8.34 -23.86 -45.17
CA LEU A 725 -7.65 -22.71 -45.76
C LEU A 725 -7.83 -22.71 -47.29
N PRO A 726 -8.57 -21.74 -47.87
CA PRO A 726 -8.96 -21.81 -49.29
C PRO A 726 -7.80 -21.69 -50.28
N HIS A 727 -6.70 -21.05 -49.88
CA HIS A 727 -5.55 -20.81 -50.75
C HIS A 727 -4.59 -22.00 -50.83
N LEU A 728 -4.69 -22.96 -49.91
CA LEU A 728 -3.87 -24.17 -49.88
C LEU A 728 -4.52 -25.31 -50.68
N SER A 729 -3.72 -26.28 -51.10
CA SER A 729 -4.22 -27.53 -51.67
C SER A 729 -4.99 -28.34 -50.62
N GLY A 730 -5.81 -29.30 -51.04
CA GLY A 730 -6.45 -30.22 -50.12
C GLY A 730 -5.43 -31.00 -49.30
N ARG A 731 -4.33 -31.45 -49.94
CA ARG A 731 -3.26 -32.19 -49.26
C ARG A 731 -2.54 -31.36 -48.20
N ASP A 732 -2.27 -30.09 -48.51
CA ASP A 732 -1.59 -29.19 -47.57
C ASP A 732 -2.47 -28.83 -46.38
N ASN A 733 -3.79 -28.71 -46.59
CA ASN A 733 -4.75 -28.53 -45.49
C ASN A 733 -4.68 -29.71 -44.50
N LEU A 734 -4.67 -30.95 -44.99
CA LEU A 734 -4.59 -32.14 -44.13
C LEU A 734 -3.25 -32.23 -43.40
N ARG A 735 -2.14 -31.94 -44.08
CA ARG A 735 -0.79 -31.93 -43.47
C ARG A 735 -0.68 -30.88 -42.38
N LEU A 736 -1.17 -29.65 -42.64
CA LEU A 736 -1.13 -28.57 -41.67
C LEU A 736 -1.99 -28.88 -40.45
N PHE A 737 -3.21 -29.39 -40.67
CA PHE A 737 -4.09 -29.79 -39.58
C PHE A 737 -3.44 -30.87 -38.69
N TRP A 738 -2.84 -31.91 -39.28
CA TRP A 738 -2.15 -32.94 -38.52
C TRP A 738 -0.97 -32.39 -37.72
N ALA A 739 -0.14 -31.53 -38.34
CA ALA A 739 1.00 -30.91 -37.68
C ALA A 739 0.58 -30.10 -36.44
N ALA A 740 -0.56 -29.40 -36.50
CA ALA A 740 -1.10 -28.64 -35.36
C ALA A 740 -1.49 -29.51 -34.15
N THR A 741 -1.72 -30.82 -34.35
CA THR A 741 -1.99 -31.76 -33.24
C THR A 741 -0.75 -32.13 -32.44
N GLY A 742 0.46 -31.86 -32.96
CA GLY A 742 1.73 -32.26 -32.35
C GLY A 742 2.00 -33.78 -32.39
N ARG A 743 1.19 -34.56 -33.12
CA ARG A 743 1.33 -36.02 -33.25
C ARG A 743 2.37 -36.38 -34.33
N PRO A 744 3.01 -37.57 -34.25
CA PRO A 744 3.99 -38.00 -35.23
C PRO A 744 3.41 -38.05 -36.66
N PRO A 745 4.11 -37.56 -37.70
CA PRO A 745 3.59 -37.54 -39.07
C PRO A 745 3.22 -38.91 -39.66
N GLN A 746 3.90 -39.98 -39.24
CA GLN A 746 3.63 -41.35 -39.70
C GLN A 746 2.25 -41.88 -39.28
N ASP A 747 1.69 -41.34 -38.19
CA ASP A 747 0.40 -41.78 -37.66
C ASP A 747 -0.78 -41.08 -38.36
N ALA A 748 -0.53 -40.17 -39.31
CA ALA A 748 -1.56 -39.35 -39.95
C ALA A 748 -2.47 -40.15 -40.88
N HIS A 749 -1.96 -41.21 -41.52
CA HIS A 749 -2.67 -42.03 -42.51
C HIS A 749 -3.37 -41.22 -43.63
N VAL A 750 -2.72 -40.13 -44.09
CA VAL A 750 -3.31 -39.15 -45.03
C VAL A 750 -3.79 -39.81 -46.32
N ASP A 751 -3.01 -40.71 -46.91
CA ASP A 751 -3.37 -41.33 -48.19
C ASP A 751 -4.57 -42.28 -48.06
N THR A 752 -4.65 -43.05 -46.97
CA THR A 752 -5.82 -43.91 -46.68
C THR A 752 -7.08 -43.06 -46.42
N ALA A 753 -6.95 -41.95 -45.68
CA ALA A 753 -8.08 -41.05 -45.45
C ALA A 753 -8.59 -40.41 -46.75
N LEU A 754 -7.68 -40.05 -47.67
CA LEU A 754 -8.02 -39.50 -48.99
C LEU A 754 -8.64 -40.54 -49.94
N GLU A 755 -8.17 -41.78 -49.89
CA GLU A 755 -8.74 -42.91 -50.64
C GLU A 755 -10.19 -43.16 -50.21
N ILE A 756 -10.43 -43.24 -48.89
CA ILE A 756 -11.78 -43.44 -48.33
C ILE A 756 -12.69 -42.27 -48.69
N ALA A 757 -12.20 -41.03 -48.59
CA ALA A 757 -12.98 -39.83 -48.90
C ALA A 757 -13.23 -39.62 -50.41
N GLY A 758 -12.52 -40.32 -51.30
CA GLY A 758 -12.80 -40.32 -52.74
C GLY A 758 -12.59 -38.96 -53.44
N LEU A 759 -11.51 -38.23 -53.13
CA LEU A 759 -11.16 -36.97 -53.81
C LEU A 759 -10.25 -37.13 -55.04
N GLY A 760 -9.59 -38.28 -55.19
CA GLY A 760 -8.69 -38.57 -56.31
C GLY A 760 -7.62 -37.49 -56.52
N ALA A 761 -7.29 -37.22 -57.79
CA ALA A 761 -6.27 -36.22 -58.17
C ALA A 761 -6.67 -34.77 -57.82
N SER A 762 -7.93 -34.50 -57.44
CA SER A 762 -8.36 -33.15 -57.09
C SER A 762 -7.73 -32.65 -55.79
N VAL A 763 -7.18 -33.53 -54.96
CA VAL A 763 -6.53 -33.17 -53.68
C VAL A 763 -5.37 -32.19 -53.85
N GLU A 764 -4.70 -32.19 -55.00
CA GLU A 764 -3.57 -31.29 -55.29
C GLU A 764 -4.03 -29.88 -55.71
N ARG A 765 -5.32 -29.69 -56.03
CA ARG A 765 -5.88 -28.39 -56.37
C ARG A 765 -6.18 -27.57 -55.11
N ARG A 766 -6.09 -26.25 -55.23
CA ARG A 766 -6.43 -25.30 -54.15
C ARG A 766 -7.91 -25.41 -53.76
N VAL A 767 -8.18 -25.42 -52.45
CA VAL A 767 -9.53 -25.64 -51.89
C VAL A 767 -10.54 -24.57 -52.33
N LYS A 768 -10.11 -23.34 -52.64
CA LYS A 768 -10.99 -22.29 -53.20
C LYS A 768 -11.68 -22.68 -54.51
N THR A 769 -11.15 -23.67 -55.22
CA THR A 769 -11.71 -24.19 -56.48
C THR A 769 -12.64 -25.39 -56.29
N TYR A 770 -12.88 -25.80 -55.03
CA TYR A 770 -13.66 -26.98 -54.72
C TYR A 770 -15.16 -26.65 -54.71
N SER A 771 -15.97 -27.58 -55.22
CA SER A 771 -17.42 -27.56 -54.97
C SER A 771 -17.72 -27.76 -53.49
N GLN A 772 -18.97 -27.55 -53.09
CA GLN A 772 -19.40 -27.82 -51.71
C GLN A 772 -19.19 -29.29 -51.32
N GLY A 773 -19.59 -30.26 -52.16
CA GLY A 773 -19.32 -31.69 -51.93
C GLY A 773 -17.84 -32.04 -51.81
N MET A 774 -16.98 -31.41 -52.62
CA MET A 774 -15.53 -31.61 -52.51
C MET A 774 -14.95 -31.08 -51.19
N ARG A 775 -15.41 -29.91 -50.72
CA ARG A 775 -15.01 -29.35 -49.42
C ARG A 775 -15.47 -30.26 -48.28
N GLN A 776 -16.66 -30.83 -48.41
CA GLN A 776 -17.24 -31.73 -47.42
C GLN A 776 -16.51 -33.08 -47.34
N ARG A 777 -16.09 -33.63 -48.49
CA ARG A 777 -15.22 -34.83 -48.51
C ARG A 777 -13.87 -34.55 -47.90
N LEU A 778 -13.26 -33.40 -48.19
CA LEU A 778 -11.98 -33.02 -47.60
C LEU A 778 -12.09 -32.86 -46.08
N ALA A 779 -13.20 -32.28 -45.59
CA ALA A 779 -13.52 -32.19 -44.16
C ALA A 779 -13.57 -33.56 -43.48
N ILE A 780 -14.19 -34.53 -44.15
CA ILE A 780 -14.30 -35.89 -43.64
C ILE A 780 -12.94 -36.60 -43.70
N ALA A 781 -12.16 -36.40 -44.75
CA ALA A 781 -10.77 -36.87 -44.81
C ALA A 781 -9.93 -36.30 -43.65
N GLN A 782 -10.13 -35.02 -43.31
CA GLN A 782 -9.50 -34.36 -42.16
C GLN A 782 -9.91 -35.01 -40.84
N ALA A 783 -11.20 -35.32 -40.66
CA ALA A 783 -11.70 -36.02 -39.48
C ALA A 783 -11.22 -37.48 -39.41
N MET A 784 -10.90 -38.12 -40.53
CA MET A 784 -10.39 -39.49 -40.61
C MET A 784 -8.88 -39.63 -40.37
N LEU A 785 -8.13 -38.52 -40.27
CA LEU A 785 -6.69 -38.58 -40.01
C LEU A 785 -6.40 -39.30 -38.69
N GLY A 786 -5.42 -40.20 -38.69
CA GLY A 786 -5.15 -41.10 -37.56
C GLY A 786 -6.08 -42.31 -37.46
N LEU A 787 -6.99 -42.48 -38.44
CA LEU A 787 -7.98 -43.58 -38.53
C LEU A 787 -8.70 -43.86 -37.20
N PRO A 788 -9.33 -42.84 -36.60
CA PRO A 788 -9.92 -42.91 -35.26
C PRO A 788 -10.95 -44.04 -35.12
N GLU A 789 -11.12 -44.53 -33.89
CA GLU A 789 -12.08 -45.61 -33.58
C GLU A 789 -13.54 -45.12 -33.61
N LEU A 790 -13.74 -43.81 -33.43
CA LEU A 790 -15.03 -43.12 -33.45
C LEU A 790 -14.95 -41.87 -34.34
N LEU A 791 -15.89 -41.72 -35.26
CA LEU A 791 -16.05 -40.52 -36.09
C LEU A 791 -17.32 -39.77 -35.69
N VAL A 792 -17.25 -38.48 -35.42
CA VAL A 792 -18.40 -37.63 -35.03
C VAL A 792 -18.57 -36.48 -36.01
N LEU A 793 -19.68 -36.44 -36.73
CA LEU A 793 -19.92 -35.48 -37.81
C LEU A 793 -21.23 -34.72 -37.59
N ASP A 794 -21.17 -33.38 -37.57
CA ASP A 794 -22.35 -32.53 -37.46
C ASP A 794 -22.84 -32.12 -38.86
N GLU A 795 -24.05 -32.55 -39.22
CA GLU A 795 -24.72 -32.33 -40.51
C GLU A 795 -23.81 -32.51 -41.76
N PRO A 796 -23.23 -33.70 -41.96
CA PRO A 796 -22.21 -33.92 -42.98
C PRO A 796 -22.70 -33.81 -44.44
N THR A 797 -24.01 -33.73 -44.66
CA THR A 797 -24.69 -33.71 -45.96
C THR A 797 -25.35 -32.38 -46.29
N ASN A 798 -25.23 -31.38 -45.40
CA ASN A 798 -25.93 -30.12 -45.55
C ASN A 798 -25.49 -29.36 -46.81
N GLY A 799 -26.47 -28.93 -47.61
CA GLY A 799 -26.30 -28.20 -48.87
C GLY A 799 -25.62 -29.00 -49.99
N LEU A 800 -25.64 -30.34 -49.91
CA LEU A 800 -25.27 -31.23 -51.01
C LEU A 800 -26.50 -31.54 -51.88
N ASP A 801 -26.28 -31.75 -53.18
CA ASP A 801 -27.33 -32.28 -54.07
C ASP A 801 -27.56 -33.78 -53.83
N PRO A 802 -28.71 -34.37 -54.25
CA PRO A 802 -29.02 -35.77 -53.98
C PRO A 802 -27.94 -36.78 -54.43
N PRO A 803 -27.27 -36.62 -55.60
CA PRO A 803 -26.14 -37.47 -55.97
C PRO A 803 -24.97 -37.37 -54.98
N GLN A 804 -24.56 -36.17 -54.57
CA GLN A 804 -23.46 -35.98 -53.60
C GLN A 804 -23.80 -36.53 -52.22
N ILE A 805 -25.07 -36.50 -51.79
CA ILE A 805 -25.54 -37.15 -50.55
C ILE A 805 -25.40 -38.67 -50.62
N ALA A 806 -25.80 -39.29 -51.74
CA ALA A 806 -25.67 -40.73 -51.94
C ALA A 806 -24.20 -41.18 -51.94
N GLU A 807 -23.32 -40.40 -52.57
CA GLU A 807 -21.87 -40.67 -52.55
C GLU A 807 -21.27 -40.47 -51.15
N MET A 808 -21.72 -39.46 -50.40
CA MET A 808 -21.26 -39.20 -49.03
C MET A 808 -21.62 -40.35 -48.08
N ARG A 809 -22.85 -40.85 -48.20
CA ARG A 809 -23.33 -42.03 -47.47
C ARG A 809 -22.42 -43.24 -47.69
N GLU A 810 -21.99 -43.46 -48.93
CA GLU A 810 -21.10 -44.58 -49.25
C GLU A 810 -19.74 -44.45 -48.54
N VAL A 811 -19.18 -43.24 -48.46
CA VAL A 811 -17.95 -42.96 -47.71
C VAL A 811 -18.11 -43.30 -46.23
N LEU A 812 -19.22 -42.88 -45.60
CA LEU A 812 -19.49 -43.14 -44.19
C LEU A 812 -19.71 -44.64 -43.90
N ARG A 813 -20.45 -45.33 -44.77
CA ARG A 813 -20.66 -46.79 -44.65
C ARG A 813 -19.36 -47.56 -44.82
N ARG A 814 -18.54 -47.21 -45.81
CA ARG A 814 -17.23 -47.85 -46.05
C ARG A 814 -16.28 -47.66 -44.87
N TYR A 815 -16.36 -46.53 -44.18
CA TYR A 815 -15.60 -46.34 -42.95
C TYR A 815 -16.10 -47.25 -41.83
N ALA A 816 -17.42 -47.37 -41.65
CA ALA A 816 -18.03 -48.20 -40.62
C ALA A 816 -17.81 -49.72 -40.83
N THR A 817 -17.79 -50.21 -42.07
CA THR A 817 -17.54 -51.63 -42.38
C THR A 817 -16.15 -52.11 -41.95
N THR A 818 -15.22 -51.19 -41.65
CA THR A 818 -13.92 -51.52 -41.05
C THR A 818 -13.96 -51.79 -39.55
N GLY A 819 -15.16 -51.87 -38.94
CA GLY A 819 -15.37 -52.10 -37.50
C GLY A 819 -15.31 -50.83 -36.64
N ARG A 820 -15.31 -49.65 -37.28
CA ARG A 820 -15.27 -48.32 -36.63
C ARG A 820 -16.67 -47.76 -36.46
N THR A 821 -16.85 -46.91 -35.46
CA THR A 821 -18.17 -46.32 -35.14
C THR A 821 -18.29 -44.93 -35.75
N VAL A 822 -19.46 -44.60 -36.29
CA VAL A 822 -19.75 -43.27 -36.84
C VAL A 822 -21.01 -42.71 -36.17
N VAL A 823 -20.93 -41.48 -35.67
CA VAL A 823 -22.06 -40.71 -35.15
C VAL A 823 -22.24 -39.49 -36.05
N ILE A 824 -23.39 -39.37 -36.69
CA ILE A 824 -23.73 -38.21 -37.50
C ILE A 824 -24.94 -37.48 -36.92
N SER A 825 -25.02 -36.16 -37.04
CA SER A 825 -26.28 -35.45 -36.85
C SER A 825 -26.95 -35.18 -38.19
N SER A 826 -28.28 -35.26 -38.24
CA SER A 826 -29.06 -34.80 -39.41
C SER A 826 -30.43 -34.32 -38.95
N HIS A 827 -31.02 -33.43 -39.74
CA HIS A 827 -32.43 -33.05 -39.65
C HIS A 827 -33.27 -33.67 -40.78
N LEU A 828 -32.64 -34.35 -41.73
CA LEU A 828 -33.28 -35.00 -42.87
C LEU A 828 -33.46 -36.50 -42.59
N LEU A 829 -34.72 -36.92 -42.52
CA LEU A 829 -35.06 -38.27 -42.10
C LEU A 829 -34.69 -39.33 -43.14
N ALA A 830 -34.97 -39.05 -44.41
CA ALA A 830 -34.59 -39.90 -45.54
C ALA A 830 -33.07 -40.16 -45.63
N GLU A 831 -32.25 -39.25 -45.09
CA GLU A 831 -30.81 -39.44 -45.03
C GLU A 831 -30.41 -40.44 -43.94
N VAL A 832 -31.02 -40.32 -42.76
CA VAL A 832 -30.77 -41.20 -41.61
C VAL A 832 -31.22 -42.62 -41.91
N GLU A 833 -32.39 -42.81 -42.50
CA GLU A 833 -32.91 -44.14 -42.89
C GLU A 833 -31.98 -44.91 -43.83
N GLN A 834 -31.41 -44.20 -44.81
CA GLN A 834 -30.61 -44.83 -45.86
C GLN A 834 -29.14 -45.01 -45.45
N THR A 835 -28.68 -44.30 -44.41
CA THR A 835 -27.26 -44.21 -44.03
C THR A 835 -26.96 -44.86 -42.68
N CYS A 836 -27.88 -44.78 -41.71
CA CYS A 836 -27.65 -45.16 -40.33
C CYS A 836 -28.23 -46.55 -40.01
N THR A 837 -27.53 -47.27 -39.14
CA THR A 837 -28.02 -48.53 -38.56
C THR A 837 -28.94 -48.28 -37.36
N HIS A 838 -28.69 -47.19 -36.63
CA HIS A 838 -29.39 -46.81 -35.42
C HIS A 838 -29.67 -45.30 -35.43
N VAL A 839 -30.72 -44.87 -34.73
CA VAL A 839 -31.09 -43.46 -34.63
C VAL A 839 -31.37 -43.09 -33.17
N VAL A 840 -30.98 -41.87 -32.82
CA VAL A 840 -31.27 -41.21 -31.55
C VAL A 840 -32.07 -39.96 -31.88
N VAL A 841 -33.35 -39.95 -31.55
CA VAL A 841 -34.28 -38.86 -31.87
C VAL A 841 -34.30 -37.86 -30.73
N MET A 842 -33.97 -36.60 -31.01
CA MET A 842 -33.95 -35.49 -30.07
C MET A 842 -34.97 -34.40 -30.43
N HIS A 843 -35.63 -33.83 -29.44
CA HIS A 843 -36.50 -32.67 -29.59
C HIS A 843 -36.44 -31.78 -28.35
N LYS A 844 -36.30 -30.46 -28.56
CA LYS A 844 -36.21 -29.44 -27.49
C LYS A 844 -35.22 -29.81 -26.37
N GLY A 845 -34.05 -30.34 -26.73
CA GLY A 845 -32.99 -30.70 -25.80
C GLY A 845 -33.18 -32.04 -25.06
N ARG A 846 -34.26 -32.79 -25.35
CA ARG A 846 -34.59 -34.06 -24.71
C ARG A 846 -34.53 -35.24 -25.68
N LEU A 847 -34.28 -36.43 -25.15
CA LEU A 847 -34.35 -37.69 -25.89
C LEU A 847 -35.81 -38.11 -26.06
N VAL A 848 -36.22 -38.39 -27.29
CA VAL A 848 -37.57 -38.87 -27.64
C VAL A 848 -37.56 -40.38 -27.82
N ALA A 849 -36.62 -40.92 -28.59
CA ALA A 849 -36.45 -42.35 -28.84
C ALA A 849 -34.99 -42.69 -29.19
N ALA A 850 -34.56 -43.92 -28.95
CA ALA A 850 -33.27 -44.45 -29.40
C ALA A 850 -33.39 -45.95 -29.70
N GLY A 851 -32.85 -46.41 -30.84
CA GLY A 851 -32.96 -47.81 -31.27
C GLY A 851 -32.39 -48.03 -32.67
N SER A 852 -32.53 -49.25 -33.19
CA SER A 852 -32.21 -49.52 -34.59
C SER A 852 -33.20 -48.80 -35.51
N VAL A 853 -32.78 -48.48 -36.74
CA VAL A 853 -33.67 -47.84 -37.71
C VAL A 853 -34.87 -48.77 -38.01
N GLU A 854 -34.65 -50.08 -38.16
CA GLU A 854 -35.74 -51.04 -38.43
C GLU A 854 -36.82 -51.07 -37.34
N GLU A 855 -36.42 -51.01 -36.06
CA GLU A 855 -37.35 -50.97 -34.92
C GLU A 855 -38.20 -49.69 -34.88
N ILE A 856 -37.62 -48.57 -35.34
CA ILE A 856 -38.28 -47.26 -35.33
C ILE A 856 -39.16 -47.07 -36.58
N VAL A 857 -38.89 -47.82 -37.67
CA VAL A 857 -39.54 -47.69 -38.98
C VAL A 857 -40.65 -48.71 -39.23
N GLY A 858 -40.55 -49.93 -38.70
CA GLY A 858 -41.46 -51.04 -39.02
C GLY A 858 -41.19 -51.63 -40.41
N ALA A 859 -41.20 -52.97 -40.52
CA ALA A 859 -40.75 -53.72 -41.69
C ALA A 859 -41.33 -53.25 -43.04
N SER A 860 -40.45 -53.08 -44.03
CA SER A 860 -40.73 -52.59 -45.38
C SER A 860 -41.82 -53.40 -46.10
N ARG A 861 -42.99 -52.79 -46.34
CA ARG A 861 -43.99 -53.29 -47.30
C ARG A 861 -43.83 -52.55 -48.63
N THR A 862 -43.75 -53.27 -49.75
CA THR A 862 -43.75 -52.65 -51.08
C THR A 862 -45.15 -52.12 -51.40
N GLN A 863 -45.25 -50.80 -51.64
CA GLN A 863 -46.51 -50.15 -52.02
C GLN A 863 -46.51 -49.87 -53.53
N LEU A 864 -47.61 -50.20 -54.21
CA LEU A 864 -47.84 -49.93 -55.63
C LEU A 864 -49.01 -48.95 -55.78
N ALA A 865 -48.80 -47.85 -56.49
CA ALA A 865 -49.88 -46.92 -56.86
C ALA A 865 -50.44 -47.35 -58.22
N VAL A 866 -51.74 -47.62 -58.28
CA VAL A 866 -52.44 -48.14 -59.46
C VAL A 866 -53.72 -47.34 -59.67
N ALA A 867 -54.18 -47.27 -60.92
CA ALA A 867 -55.42 -46.57 -61.27
C ALA A 867 -56.66 -47.29 -60.71
N ASP A 868 -56.63 -48.64 -60.68
CA ASP A 868 -57.67 -49.48 -60.11
C ASP A 868 -57.07 -50.42 -59.04
N PRO A 869 -57.28 -50.14 -57.74
CA PRO A 869 -56.75 -50.95 -56.65
C PRO A 869 -57.34 -52.36 -56.56
N GLU A 870 -58.58 -52.57 -56.99
CA GLU A 870 -59.24 -53.88 -56.91
C GLU A 870 -58.70 -54.82 -58.00
N GLU A 871 -58.51 -54.31 -59.21
CA GLU A 871 -57.92 -55.08 -60.32
C GLU A 871 -56.47 -55.49 -60.02
N ALA A 872 -55.67 -54.58 -59.45
CA ALA A 872 -54.29 -54.88 -59.05
C ALA A 872 -54.21 -55.93 -57.94
N GLN A 873 -55.14 -55.92 -56.98
CA GLN A 873 -55.19 -56.94 -55.92
C GLN A 873 -55.51 -58.32 -56.51
N HIS A 874 -56.41 -58.42 -57.47
CA HIS A 874 -56.72 -59.66 -58.18
C HIS A 874 -55.50 -60.23 -58.94
N ILE A 875 -54.76 -59.38 -59.66
CA ILE A 875 -53.55 -59.78 -60.40
C ILE A 875 -52.46 -60.27 -59.44
N LEU A 876 -52.23 -59.57 -58.33
CA LEU A 876 -51.23 -59.94 -57.34
C LEU A 876 -51.59 -61.25 -56.61
N ALA A 877 -52.87 -61.48 -56.33
CA ALA A 877 -53.35 -62.73 -55.76
C ALA A 877 -53.17 -63.92 -56.73
N ALA A 878 -53.43 -63.72 -58.03
CA ALA A 878 -53.20 -64.75 -59.06
C ALA A 878 -51.71 -65.10 -59.21
N ALA A 879 -50.80 -64.16 -58.89
CA ALA A 879 -49.36 -64.38 -58.84
C ALA A 879 -48.85 -64.93 -57.49
N GLY A 880 -49.73 -65.28 -56.55
CA GLY A 880 -49.37 -65.86 -55.25
C GLY A 880 -48.84 -64.85 -54.21
N MET A 881 -49.05 -63.55 -54.42
CA MET A 881 -48.61 -62.49 -53.50
C MET A 881 -49.77 -62.00 -52.62
N THR A 882 -49.55 -61.91 -51.30
CA THR A 882 -50.52 -61.36 -50.35
C THR A 882 -50.49 -59.83 -50.39
N SER A 883 -51.62 -59.18 -50.65
CA SER A 883 -51.72 -57.72 -50.76
C SER A 883 -52.97 -57.17 -50.04
N GLN A 884 -52.92 -55.90 -49.64
CA GLN A 884 -53.98 -55.19 -48.92
C GLN A 884 -54.15 -53.79 -49.50
N ILE A 885 -55.38 -53.38 -49.83
CA ILE A 885 -55.68 -52.01 -50.28
C ILE A 885 -55.64 -51.08 -49.07
N MET A 886 -54.91 -49.96 -49.20
CA MET A 886 -54.77 -48.96 -48.15
C MET A 886 -54.85 -47.55 -48.76
N PRO A 887 -55.34 -46.53 -48.02
CA PRO A 887 -55.19 -45.13 -48.40
C PRO A 887 -53.68 -44.79 -48.46
N ALA A 888 -53.26 -43.98 -49.43
CA ALA A 888 -51.84 -43.66 -49.60
C ALA A 888 -51.25 -43.00 -48.33
N GLN A 889 -50.37 -43.71 -47.61
CA GLN A 889 -49.57 -43.17 -46.51
C GLN A 889 -48.08 -43.42 -46.79
N ARG A 890 -47.28 -42.35 -46.76
CA ARG A 890 -45.86 -42.36 -47.14
C ARG A 890 -44.98 -41.79 -46.02
N SER A 891 -44.02 -42.61 -45.59
CA SER A 891 -42.72 -42.27 -44.96
C SER A 891 -42.64 -42.09 -43.44
N LEU A 892 -41.43 -42.31 -42.90
CA LEU A 892 -41.05 -42.01 -41.51
C LEU A 892 -41.34 -40.56 -41.09
N GLU A 893 -41.47 -39.64 -42.05
CA GLU A 893 -41.78 -38.25 -41.79
C GLU A 893 -43.07 -38.13 -40.98
N GLU A 894 -44.09 -38.92 -41.29
CA GLU A 894 -45.35 -38.97 -40.52
C GLU A 894 -45.16 -39.59 -39.12
N VAL A 895 -44.28 -40.58 -38.96
CA VAL A 895 -43.97 -41.21 -37.66
C VAL A 895 -43.19 -40.23 -36.77
N PHE A 896 -42.22 -39.51 -37.35
CA PHE A 896 -41.45 -38.47 -36.67
C PHE A 896 -42.35 -37.27 -36.29
N LEU A 897 -43.19 -36.78 -37.21
CA LEU A 897 -44.14 -35.70 -36.93
C LEU A 897 -45.12 -36.10 -35.82
N ARG A 898 -45.59 -37.36 -35.79
CA ARG A 898 -46.42 -37.89 -34.71
C ARG A 898 -45.69 -38.01 -33.37
N MET A 899 -44.43 -38.46 -33.36
CA MET A 899 -43.62 -38.56 -32.12
C MET A 899 -43.20 -37.19 -31.56
N VAL A 900 -43.01 -36.21 -32.44
CA VAL A 900 -42.56 -34.86 -32.09
C VAL A 900 -43.76 -33.91 -31.82
N GLY A 901 -44.98 -34.33 -32.18
CA GLY A 901 -46.23 -33.64 -31.86
C GLY A 901 -46.58 -32.49 -32.81
N ALA A 902 -46.28 -32.63 -34.10
CA ALA A 902 -46.61 -31.64 -35.12
C ALA A 902 -47.98 -31.96 -35.77
N ASP A 903 -49.04 -31.77 -35.00
CA ASP A 903 -50.39 -31.49 -35.49
C ASP A 903 -50.96 -30.39 -34.58
N GLN A 904 -50.35 -29.19 -34.63
CA GLN A 904 -50.91 -27.86 -34.33
C GLN A 904 -50.00 -26.76 -34.88
#